data_AF-S8CGR6-F1
#
_entry.id   AF-S8CGR6-F1
#
_cell.length_a   1.000
_cell.length_b   1.000
_cell.length_c   1.000
_cell.angle_alpha   90.00
_cell.angle_beta   90.00
_cell.angle_gamma   90.00
#
_symmetry.space_group_name_H-M   'P 1'
#
loop_
_entity.id
_entity.type
_entity.pdbx_description
1 polymer ?
#
loop_
_entity_poly.entity_id
_entity_poly.type
_entity_poly.pdbx_seq_one_letter_code
_entity_poly.pdbx_strand_id
1 'polypeptide(L)'
;MDAPSRLRMYRSDRRKLMEYLLSSGLLREAKTTSGTITSYSTIDFDTINSDYVLDCIRSGGIFDVSHGTKRQLNESFLPIMSGDAFYLHTDPESTGSPPHHAPPSVPLTRGPFESLNRMMSDSKAPGSSTMSNGRMDLNKMTGLNSLNGDHIPSLQLPSLKTGLLDDELRESAYEVLLSCILFSRPEMQAVESKKKEKSSKFLSVLTSRRGKRRVESESPEGRLNLLHTIRTQMQISESLEAIITKKVAQLASENSFKDIDVPQLLVALHNGILRSDFPSEKHYFQWRNRQANVLEEMLSSDHLKIEKNIICSALAKFRNSQDWDFKMSAAEKNDVFGTISEVALTFSSIPGRFGMDGETCYWTSCYHLNIRLYEKLLLGLFDILEDGQLIEEADEVLKLLKLTWPLLGITGRLHHVLFTWVFFQQFITTKKEELLDYAIIEVEKALSSDVCDGKEVSYIRSLVCFGAGNGNEMRSNVVQSIFWSIGSWCDSKLREYHLQFGQKSSFFESVLKMAVYTGTRLLASEGNIQVASCLPNTAADEKIRIYVEKSLAAVCRRLMGPVGNGSVIHDFRHLADIACQLRSIAKKDLLLFSPFLQHWYPDSARVTAKTLHQFYGERLEPFLKDISSLSEDVREVLPAAYALECCLIELYSLSCADDESHADSELNYYPIAEVLRPIILDWVVAQQGRILEWTGRASDLEDWDPLSLQQKQAASAIEVFRIIEETVDQFFGWGLPMDIIHLQALLSVVFHCLDAYLSKVINQLVDRHILYPPTPPLTRYKEAMFPIAYKNAEDPMYNKQLDDAIYRQLDDLTVPKLCIRLNTYQVTTTLLLHALSLISKNWSS
;
A
#
# COMPACT_ATOMS: atom_id res chain seq x y z
N MET A 1 12.54 10.41 4.48
CA MET A 1 13.58 11.43 4.29
C MET A 1 13.62 11.76 2.81
N ASP A 2 13.21 12.97 2.44
CA ASP A 2 13.08 13.38 1.05
C ASP A 2 14.46 13.52 0.39
N ALA A 3 14.65 12.84 -0.73
CA ALA A 3 15.85 12.99 -1.55
C ALA A 3 15.95 14.45 -2.03
N PRO A 4 17.03 15.18 -1.72
CA PRO A 4 17.18 16.54 -2.21
C PRO A 4 17.29 16.49 -3.73
N SER A 5 16.41 17.23 -4.42
CA SER A 5 16.46 17.41 -5.89
C SER A 5 17.90 17.58 -6.38
N ARG A 6 18.29 16.94 -7.49
CA ARG A 6 19.66 16.96 -8.04
C ARG A 6 20.26 18.38 -8.12
N LEU A 7 19.43 19.39 -8.32
CA LEU A 7 19.80 20.82 -8.29
C LEU A 7 20.38 21.29 -6.95
N ARG A 8 19.90 20.76 -5.82
CA ARG A 8 20.45 21.04 -4.49
C ARG A 8 21.82 20.40 -4.28
N MET A 9 22.05 19.21 -4.83
CA MET A 9 23.38 18.58 -4.83
C MET A 9 24.37 19.40 -5.65
N TYR A 10 24.01 19.76 -6.89
CA TYR A 10 24.88 20.60 -7.73
C TYR A 10 25.18 21.97 -7.10
N ARG A 11 24.22 22.60 -6.42
CA ARG A 11 24.46 23.83 -5.64
C ARG A 11 25.43 23.61 -4.48
N SER A 12 25.26 22.52 -3.74
CA SER A 12 26.14 22.16 -2.62
C SER A 12 27.58 21.91 -3.09
N ASP A 13 27.74 21.16 -4.18
CA ASP A 13 29.05 20.80 -4.73
C ASP A 13 29.76 22.03 -5.33
N ARG A 14 29.02 22.89 -6.04
CA ARG A 14 29.54 24.19 -6.50
C ARG A 14 30.03 25.04 -5.34
N ARG A 15 29.27 25.12 -4.24
CA ARG A 15 29.66 25.92 -3.07
C ARG A 15 30.94 25.41 -2.42
N LYS A 16 31.07 24.08 -2.25
CA LYS A 16 32.29 23.44 -1.74
C LYS A 16 33.50 23.70 -2.63
N LEU A 17 33.32 23.66 -3.95
CA LEU A 17 34.38 23.97 -4.90
C LEU A 17 34.84 25.43 -4.81
N MET A 18 33.90 26.38 -4.70
CA MET A 18 34.22 27.80 -4.53
C MET A 18 34.94 28.08 -3.20
N GLU A 19 34.51 27.43 -2.13
CA GLU A 19 35.16 27.51 -0.82
C GLU A 19 36.58 26.94 -0.86
N TYR A 20 36.79 25.81 -1.54
CA TYR A 20 38.11 25.23 -1.76
C TYR A 20 39.03 26.16 -2.57
N LEU A 21 38.54 26.71 -3.69
CA LEU A 21 39.34 27.60 -4.54
C LEU A 21 39.77 28.88 -3.81
N LEU A 22 38.90 29.47 -2.99
CA LEU A 22 39.22 30.69 -2.24
C LEU A 22 40.08 30.43 -0.99
N SER A 23 40.00 29.23 -0.41
CA SER A 23 40.82 28.82 0.75
C SER A 23 42.20 28.26 0.35
N SER A 24 42.40 27.91 -0.92
CA SER A 24 43.64 27.31 -1.44
C SER A 24 44.87 28.23 -1.48
N GLY A 25 44.72 29.51 -1.11
CA GLY A 25 45.82 30.49 -1.09
C GLY A 25 46.35 30.90 -2.47
N LEU A 26 45.68 30.49 -3.55
CA LEU A 26 46.07 30.77 -4.94
C LEU A 26 45.79 32.21 -5.38
N LEU A 27 45.05 32.99 -4.59
CA LEU A 27 44.77 34.41 -4.82
C LEU A 27 45.58 35.28 -3.86
N ARG A 28 46.19 36.35 -4.37
CA ARG A 28 47.07 37.24 -3.58
C ARG A 28 46.32 38.12 -2.58
N GLU A 29 45.14 38.60 -2.94
CA GLU A 29 44.34 39.50 -2.11
C GLU A 29 42.87 39.48 -2.57
N ALA A 30 41.91 39.55 -1.64
CA ALA A 30 40.48 39.66 -1.94
C ALA A 30 39.91 40.98 -1.41
N LYS A 31 39.16 41.70 -2.26
CA LYS A 31 38.60 43.04 -1.95
C LYS A 31 37.08 43.06 -2.12
N THR A 32 36.45 43.88 -1.26
CA THR A 32 35.08 44.37 -1.46
C THR A 32 35.10 45.89 -1.58
N THR A 33 33.96 46.49 -1.96
CA THR A 33 33.75 47.94 -2.02
C THR A 33 34.03 48.68 -0.69
N SER A 34 34.16 47.95 0.43
CA SER A 34 34.43 48.52 1.76
C SER A 34 35.83 48.20 2.33
N GLY A 35 36.71 47.50 1.60
CA GLY A 35 38.09 47.19 2.02
C GLY A 35 38.55 45.76 1.76
N THR A 36 39.80 45.46 2.16
CA THR A 36 40.44 44.13 2.05
C THR A 36 39.81 43.13 3.02
N ILE A 37 39.45 41.95 2.52
CA ILE A 37 38.72 40.91 3.27
C ILE A 37 39.72 40.01 4.00
N THR A 38 39.57 39.89 5.32
CA THR A 38 40.41 39.00 6.15
C THR A 38 39.76 37.65 6.47
N SER A 39 38.46 37.48 6.20
CA SER A 39 37.73 36.21 6.35
C SER A 39 36.69 36.01 5.25
N TYR A 40 36.75 34.89 4.54
CA TYR A 40 35.88 34.54 3.40
C TYR A 40 34.49 34.03 3.80
N SER A 41 34.20 33.91 5.11
CA SER A 41 32.95 33.35 5.64
C SER A 41 31.72 34.26 5.48
N THR A 42 31.90 35.52 5.07
CA THR A 42 30.82 36.51 4.91
C THR A 42 30.33 36.66 3.47
N ILE A 43 30.90 35.89 2.53
CA ILE A 43 30.63 36.02 1.10
C ILE A 43 29.61 34.96 0.66
N ASP A 44 28.53 35.37 0.00
CA ASP A 44 27.56 34.44 -0.59
C ASP A 44 28.06 33.91 -1.95
N PHE A 45 28.66 32.73 -1.94
CA PHE A 45 29.24 32.08 -3.11
C PHE A 45 28.21 31.76 -4.22
N ASP A 46 26.92 31.68 -3.91
CA ASP A 46 25.90 31.40 -4.92
C ASP A 46 25.69 32.59 -5.87
N THR A 47 26.10 33.79 -5.46
CA THR A 47 25.96 35.03 -6.25
C THR A 47 27.19 35.35 -7.11
N ILE A 48 28.24 34.52 -7.06
CA ILE A 48 29.54 34.80 -7.68
C ILE A 48 29.78 33.87 -8.87
N ASN A 49 30.33 34.44 -9.94
CA ASN A 49 30.71 33.69 -11.14
C ASN A 49 31.99 32.88 -10.91
N SER A 50 31.89 31.56 -11.10
CA SER A 50 33.00 30.62 -10.97
C SER A 50 34.12 30.86 -11.98
N ASP A 51 33.77 31.23 -13.22
CA ASP A 51 34.74 31.43 -14.29
C ASP A 51 35.57 32.69 -14.05
N TYR A 52 34.97 33.73 -13.47
CA TYR A 52 35.72 34.91 -13.02
C TYR A 52 36.75 34.58 -11.94
N VAL A 53 36.40 33.71 -10.99
CA VAL A 53 37.33 33.29 -9.94
C VAL A 53 38.50 32.51 -10.52
N LEU A 54 38.24 31.62 -11.48
CA LEU A 54 39.28 30.88 -12.20
C LEU A 54 40.16 31.80 -13.06
N ASP A 55 39.59 32.81 -13.72
CA ASP A 55 40.34 33.82 -14.47
C ASP A 55 41.27 34.62 -13.53
N CYS A 56 40.79 34.99 -12.34
CA CYS A 56 41.60 35.67 -11.32
C CYS A 56 42.74 34.79 -10.80
N ILE A 57 42.48 33.49 -10.61
CA ILE A 57 43.52 32.52 -10.21
C ILE A 57 44.57 32.36 -11.31
N ARG A 58 44.15 32.21 -12.58
CA ARG A 58 45.08 32.07 -13.72
C ARG A 58 45.93 33.31 -13.96
N SER A 59 45.37 34.50 -13.72
CA SER A 59 46.09 35.77 -13.88
C SER A 59 46.91 36.17 -12.65
N GLY A 60 46.84 35.42 -11.54
CA GLY A 60 47.51 35.77 -10.27
C GLY A 60 47.03 37.09 -9.66
N GLY A 61 45.83 37.53 -10.06
CA GLY A 61 45.29 38.87 -9.78
C GLY A 61 44.54 38.97 -8.45
N ILE A 62 44.18 40.20 -8.10
CA ILE A 62 43.34 40.53 -6.94
C ILE A 62 41.89 40.13 -7.27
N PHE A 63 41.24 39.41 -6.37
CA PHE A 63 39.84 39.00 -6.52
C PHE A 63 38.89 40.07 -5.95
N ASP A 64 38.07 40.69 -6.80
CA ASP A 64 37.04 41.64 -6.37
C ASP A 64 35.65 40.98 -6.41
N VAL A 65 35.06 40.83 -5.23
CA VAL A 65 33.74 40.19 -5.05
C VAL A 65 32.66 40.93 -5.83
N SER A 66 32.70 42.27 -5.87
CA SER A 66 31.69 43.09 -6.53
C SER A 66 31.69 42.91 -8.05
N HIS A 67 32.87 42.69 -8.63
CA HIS A 67 33.03 42.42 -10.05
C HIS A 67 32.56 41.00 -10.41
N GLY A 68 32.84 40.01 -9.54
CA GLY A 68 32.36 38.64 -9.69
C GLY A 68 30.84 38.50 -9.63
N THR A 69 30.18 39.23 -8.73
CA THR A 69 28.72 39.27 -8.64
C THR A 69 28.09 39.98 -9.82
N LYS A 70 28.69 41.08 -10.29
CA LYS A 70 28.20 41.80 -11.49
C LYS A 70 28.30 40.95 -12.76
N ARG A 71 29.36 40.16 -12.92
CA ARG A 71 29.50 39.23 -14.06
C ARG A 71 28.48 38.09 -14.00
N GLN A 72 28.21 37.54 -12.80
CA GLN A 72 27.15 36.52 -12.62
C GLN A 72 25.77 37.07 -12.96
N LEU A 73 25.46 38.30 -12.53
CA LEU A 73 24.21 38.97 -12.87
C LEU A 73 24.09 39.21 -14.38
N ASN A 74 25.15 39.69 -15.04
CA ASN A 74 25.14 39.91 -16.48
C ASN A 74 24.97 38.62 -17.30
N GLU A 75 25.55 37.50 -16.87
CA GLU A 75 25.37 36.20 -17.53
C GLU A 75 23.99 35.58 -17.28
N SER A 76 23.35 35.87 -16.13
CA SER A 76 21.99 35.38 -15.84
C SER A 76 20.88 35.98 -16.72
N PHE A 77 21.16 37.07 -17.44
CA PHE A 77 20.24 37.70 -18.40
C PHE A 77 20.39 37.21 -19.84
N LEU A 78 21.30 36.27 -20.10
CA LEU A 78 21.49 35.67 -21.43
C LEU A 78 21.15 34.18 -21.38
N PRO A 79 20.38 33.64 -22.35
CA PRO A 79 20.15 32.21 -22.41
C PRO A 79 21.48 31.50 -22.67
N ILE A 80 21.81 30.51 -21.83
CA ILE A 80 23.04 29.73 -21.88
C ILE A 80 23.06 28.94 -23.19
N MET A 81 23.86 29.39 -24.15
CA MET A 81 24.33 28.58 -25.27
C MET A 81 25.61 27.87 -24.83
N SER A 82 25.49 26.60 -24.48
CA SER A 82 26.65 25.70 -24.35
C SER A 82 26.53 24.60 -25.40
N GLY A 83 27.55 24.52 -26.24
CA GLY A 83 27.72 23.49 -27.25
C GLY A 83 27.88 22.12 -26.61
N ASP A 84 26.92 21.24 -26.89
CA ASP A 84 27.15 19.99 -27.60
C ASP A 84 25.76 19.37 -27.84
N ALA A 85 25.14 19.82 -28.93
CA ALA A 85 23.98 19.17 -29.53
C ALA A 85 24.11 19.33 -31.04
N PHE A 86 24.24 18.21 -31.74
CA PHE A 86 24.18 18.18 -33.20
C PHE A 86 22.85 18.77 -33.66
N TYR A 87 22.90 19.94 -34.28
CA TYR A 87 21.82 20.43 -35.12
C TYR A 87 22.04 19.87 -36.53
N LEU A 88 21.13 19.01 -36.99
CA LEU A 88 20.99 18.74 -38.42
C LEU A 88 20.43 20.00 -39.07
N HIS A 89 21.32 20.80 -39.66
CA HIS A 89 20.97 21.68 -40.75
C HIS A 89 20.66 20.80 -41.96
N THR A 90 19.39 20.73 -42.35
CA THR A 90 19.03 20.35 -43.71
C THR A 90 18.52 21.59 -44.43
N ASP A 91 19.20 21.96 -45.52
CA ASP A 91 18.79 22.99 -46.47
C ASP A 91 17.37 22.74 -46.98
N PRO A 92 16.50 23.76 -47.05
CA PRO A 92 15.10 23.61 -47.47
C PRO A 92 14.90 23.46 -48.99
N GLU A 93 15.96 23.37 -49.82
CA GLU A 93 15.83 23.30 -51.28
C GLU A 93 16.54 22.12 -51.97
N SER A 94 17.04 21.12 -51.24
CA SER A 94 17.63 19.93 -51.87
C SER A 94 17.06 18.63 -51.33
N THR A 95 15.85 18.25 -51.75
CA THR A 95 15.41 16.85 -51.85
C THR A 95 14.16 16.76 -52.72
N GLY A 96 14.26 15.97 -53.79
CA GLY A 96 13.20 15.78 -54.78
C GLY A 96 12.00 14.99 -54.27
N SER A 97 11.00 14.85 -55.14
CA SER A 97 9.66 14.31 -54.87
C SER A 97 9.65 12.95 -54.16
N PRO A 98 8.67 12.72 -53.25
CA PRO A 98 8.56 11.48 -52.50
C PRO A 98 8.14 10.31 -53.41
N PRO A 99 8.63 9.08 -53.18
CA PRO A 99 8.13 7.91 -53.89
C PRO A 99 6.69 7.58 -53.45
N HIS A 100 5.84 7.38 -54.45
CA HIS A 100 4.45 6.95 -54.34
C HIS A 100 4.35 5.52 -53.82
N HIS A 101 3.87 5.31 -52.58
CA HIS A 101 3.07 4.13 -52.23
C HIS A 101 2.11 4.44 -51.08
N ALA A 102 0.83 4.11 -51.27
CA ALA A 102 -0.24 4.36 -50.33
C ALA A 102 -0.30 3.29 -49.21
N PRO A 103 -0.71 3.67 -47.98
CA PRO A 103 -0.96 2.72 -46.90
C PRO A 103 -2.20 1.85 -47.21
N PRO A 104 -2.20 0.54 -46.92
CA PRO A 104 -3.38 -0.29 -47.08
C PRO A 104 -4.47 0.11 -46.07
N SER A 105 -5.67 0.30 -46.59
CA SER A 105 -6.87 0.73 -45.87
C SER A 105 -7.59 -0.40 -45.13
N VAL A 106 -8.16 0.00 -43.98
CA VAL A 106 -9.10 -0.72 -43.09
C VAL A 106 -10.33 -1.25 -43.84
N PRO A 107 -11.07 -2.24 -43.30
CA PRO A 107 -12.53 -2.12 -43.38
C PRO A 107 -13.22 -2.31 -42.02
N LEU A 108 -13.73 -1.20 -41.51
CA LEU A 108 -14.92 -1.13 -40.67
C LEU A 108 -16.12 -1.29 -41.61
N THR A 109 -17.04 -2.20 -41.29
CA THR A 109 -18.41 -2.11 -41.80
C THR A 109 -19.38 -2.29 -40.63
N ARG A 110 -20.29 -1.33 -40.49
CA ARG A 110 -21.33 -1.22 -39.46
C ARG A 110 -22.68 -1.74 -39.99
N GLY A 111 -23.39 -2.47 -39.13
CA GLY A 111 -24.87 -2.50 -38.95
C GLY A 111 -25.70 -3.45 -39.84
N PRO A 112 -26.96 -3.81 -39.47
CA PRO A 112 -27.84 -3.27 -38.42
C PRO A 112 -28.57 -4.31 -37.50
N PHE A 113 -29.37 -3.77 -36.56
CA PHE A 113 -30.29 -4.38 -35.57
C PHE A 113 -31.05 -5.66 -35.95
N GLU A 114 -31.30 -6.57 -34.98
CA GLU A 114 -32.63 -6.90 -34.40
C GLU A 114 -32.64 -8.16 -33.50
N SER A 115 -33.55 -8.14 -32.53
CA SER A 115 -33.90 -9.13 -31.51
C SER A 115 -34.32 -10.51 -32.03
N LEU A 116 -34.01 -11.60 -31.31
CA LEU A 116 -35.01 -12.65 -31.01
C LEU A 116 -34.56 -13.67 -29.94
N ASN A 117 -35.43 -13.86 -28.95
CA ASN A 117 -35.55 -15.06 -28.13
C ASN A 117 -35.85 -16.30 -28.98
N ARG A 118 -35.23 -17.47 -28.70
CA ARG A 118 -35.92 -18.76 -28.46
C ARG A 118 -34.96 -19.94 -28.27
N MET A 119 -35.19 -20.66 -27.17
CA MET A 119 -35.35 -22.12 -27.01
C MET A 119 -34.61 -23.08 -27.96
N MET A 120 -33.95 -24.09 -27.37
CA MET A 120 -34.01 -25.55 -27.63
C MET A 120 -32.95 -26.20 -26.71
N SER A 121 -33.32 -26.78 -25.57
CA SER A 121 -33.81 -28.15 -25.34
C SER A 121 -32.74 -29.25 -25.42
N ASP A 122 -32.48 -29.84 -24.24
CA ASP A 122 -32.22 -31.25 -23.91
C ASP A 122 -31.48 -32.19 -24.88
N SER A 123 -30.44 -32.83 -24.34
CA SER A 123 -30.29 -34.29 -24.45
C SER A 123 -29.40 -34.86 -23.32
N LYS A 124 -30.01 -35.66 -22.43
CA LYS A 124 -29.39 -36.63 -21.49
C LYS A 124 -28.71 -37.77 -22.29
N ALA A 125 -27.67 -38.48 -21.85
CA ALA A 125 -27.55 -39.49 -20.76
C ALA A 125 -26.25 -40.33 -21.03
N PRO A 126 -25.90 -41.42 -20.30
CA PRO A 126 -25.76 -41.64 -18.86
C PRO A 126 -24.45 -42.37 -18.43
N GLY A 127 -24.10 -42.27 -17.13
CA GLY A 127 -23.74 -43.40 -16.26
C GLY A 127 -22.28 -43.91 -16.15
N SER A 128 -21.68 -43.75 -14.96
CA SER A 128 -21.17 -44.91 -14.18
C SER A 128 -20.88 -44.52 -12.73
N SER A 129 -21.47 -45.28 -11.81
CA SER A 129 -21.35 -45.21 -10.36
C SER A 129 -20.11 -45.90 -9.82
N THR A 130 -19.42 -45.32 -8.83
CA THR A 130 -18.70 -46.09 -7.81
C THR A 130 -18.71 -45.31 -6.48
N MET A 131 -19.12 -45.99 -5.42
CA MET A 131 -19.19 -45.51 -4.04
C MET A 131 -17.83 -45.65 -3.34
N SER A 132 -17.38 -44.66 -2.56
CA SER A 132 -17.01 -44.86 -1.15
C SER A 132 -16.46 -43.59 -0.45
N ASN A 133 -17.01 -43.35 0.74
CA ASN A 133 -16.41 -42.81 1.98
C ASN A 133 -15.74 -41.42 2.02
N GLY A 134 -16.51 -40.44 2.49
CA GLY A 134 -16.31 -39.89 3.85
C GLY A 134 -15.10 -38.99 4.11
N ARG A 135 -15.13 -37.75 3.61
CA ARG A 135 -14.52 -36.57 4.24
C ARG A 135 -15.31 -35.33 3.77
N MET A 136 -15.75 -34.48 4.70
CA MET A 136 -16.44 -33.24 4.36
C MET A 136 -15.43 -32.25 3.76
N ASP A 137 -15.43 -32.12 2.44
CA ASP A 137 -14.65 -31.12 1.72
C ASP A 137 -15.34 -29.75 1.78
N LEU A 138 -14.78 -28.84 2.57
CA LEU A 138 -15.10 -27.40 2.59
C LEU A 138 -14.49 -26.69 1.37
N ASN A 139 -14.75 -27.18 0.15
CA ASN A 139 -14.15 -26.64 -1.09
C ASN A 139 -15.16 -26.35 -2.21
N LYS A 140 -16.45 -26.24 -1.90
CA LYS A 140 -17.51 -25.91 -2.90
C LYS A 140 -17.96 -24.44 -2.91
N MET A 141 -17.06 -23.51 -2.60
CA MET A 141 -17.36 -22.06 -2.67
C MET A 141 -16.43 -21.30 -3.64
N THR A 142 -15.86 -21.99 -4.62
CA THR A 142 -15.05 -21.40 -5.69
C THR A 142 -15.77 -21.56 -7.03
N GLY A 143 -16.58 -20.56 -7.36
CA GLY A 143 -17.30 -20.50 -8.62
C GLY A 143 -18.00 -19.16 -8.79
N LEU A 144 -17.30 -18.06 -8.57
CA LEU A 144 -17.76 -16.74 -9.00
C LEU A 144 -16.77 -16.23 -10.04
N ASN A 145 -17.19 -16.32 -11.30
CA ASN A 145 -16.52 -15.65 -12.41
C ASN A 145 -16.45 -14.15 -12.10
N SER A 146 -15.29 -13.57 -12.40
CA SER A 146 -14.94 -12.16 -12.35
C SER A 146 -16.14 -11.20 -12.45
N LEU A 147 -16.60 -10.70 -11.30
CA LEU A 147 -17.35 -9.45 -11.22
C LEU A 147 -16.32 -8.34 -11.15
N ASN A 148 -16.44 -7.34 -12.03
CA ASN A 148 -15.62 -6.14 -12.02
C ASN A 148 -15.50 -5.62 -10.58
N GLY A 149 -14.26 -5.49 -10.08
CA GLY A 149 -13.92 -5.42 -8.66
C GLY A 149 -14.39 -4.18 -7.89
N ASP A 150 -15.24 -3.33 -8.46
CA ASP A 150 -15.70 -2.07 -7.85
C ASP A 150 -17.22 -2.02 -7.61
N HIS A 151 -17.99 -3.05 -7.98
CA HIS A 151 -19.44 -3.08 -7.72
C HIS A 151 -19.79 -3.89 -6.47
N ILE A 152 -20.44 -3.25 -5.50
CA ILE A 152 -21.02 -3.92 -4.33
C ILE A 152 -22.26 -4.71 -4.80
N PRO A 153 -22.47 -5.93 -4.30
CA PRO A 153 -23.78 -6.58 -4.42
C PRO A 153 -24.87 -5.65 -3.86
N SER A 154 -25.88 -5.32 -4.65
CA SER A 154 -27.02 -4.53 -4.19
C SER A 154 -27.74 -5.24 -3.04
N LEU A 155 -28.23 -4.50 -2.05
CA LEU A 155 -29.05 -5.04 -0.98
C LEU A 155 -30.28 -5.76 -1.58
N GLN A 156 -30.38 -7.08 -1.39
CA GLN A 156 -31.37 -7.92 -2.07
C GLN A 156 -32.73 -7.90 -1.35
N LEU A 157 -33.23 -6.69 -1.08
CA LEU A 157 -34.59 -6.47 -0.58
C LEU A 157 -35.62 -6.87 -1.66
N PRO A 158 -36.82 -7.33 -1.26
CA PRO A 158 -37.93 -7.54 -2.19
C PRO A 158 -38.14 -6.32 -3.09
N SER A 159 -38.29 -6.55 -4.40
CA SER A 159 -38.53 -5.49 -5.38
C SER A 159 -39.87 -4.80 -5.15
N LEU A 160 -39.92 -3.48 -5.28
CA LEU A 160 -41.16 -2.71 -5.20
C LEU A 160 -42.06 -3.09 -6.38
N LYS A 161 -43.32 -3.44 -6.10
CA LYS A 161 -44.30 -3.86 -7.13
C LYS A 161 -44.70 -2.69 -8.02
N THR A 162 -44.64 -1.47 -7.49
CA THR A 162 -45.07 -0.23 -8.15
C THR A 162 -44.00 0.45 -8.99
N GLY A 163 -42.74 0.03 -8.90
CA GLY A 163 -41.63 0.64 -9.66
C GLY A 163 -41.26 2.06 -9.25
N LEU A 164 -41.50 2.44 -7.98
CA LEU A 164 -41.14 3.75 -7.41
C LEU A 164 -39.68 4.14 -7.74
N LEU A 165 -39.52 5.36 -8.23
CA LEU A 165 -38.22 5.95 -8.57
C LEU A 165 -37.49 6.46 -7.32
N ASP A 166 -36.18 6.68 -7.45
CA ASP A 166 -35.34 7.15 -6.35
C ASP A 166 -35.75 8.54 -5.83
N ASP A 167 -36.09 9.45 -6.75
CA ASP A 167 -36.62 10.79 -6.45
C ASP A 167 -37.96 10.71 -5.70
N GLU A 168 -38.83 9.77 -6.11
CA GLU A 168 -40.12 9.56 -5.47
C GLU A 168 -39.96 9.03 -4.04
N LEU A 169 -39.04 8.07 -3.82
CA LEU A 169 -38.71 7.58 -2.48
C LEU A 169 -38.13 8.68 -1.60
N ARG A 170 -37.25 9.53 -2.15
CA ARG A 170 -36.65 10.66 -1.44
C ARG A 170 -37.72 11.67 -1.00
N GLU A 171 -38.62 12.06 -1.90
CA GLU A 171 -39.69 12.98 -1.57
C GLU A 171 -40.67 12.40 -0.55
N SER A 172 -41.08 11.14 -0.67
CA SER A 172 -41.94 10.48 0.32
C SER A 172 -41.26 10.31 1.68
N ALA A 173 -39.96 10.03 1.71
CA ALA A 173 -39.20 9.96 2.96
C ALA A 173 -39.23 11.31 3.71
N TYR A 174 -39.07 12.42 2.98
CA TYR A 174 -39.17 13.76 3.54
C TYR A 174 -40.56 14.07 4.10
N GLU A 175 -41.63 13.68 3.40
CA GLU A 175 -43.02 13.86 3.86
C GLU A 175 -43.32 13.14 5.18
N VAL A 176 -42.79 11.91 5.30
CA VAL A 176 -42.90 11.11 6.54
C VAL A 176 -42.16 11.80 7.68
N LEU A 177 -40.93 12.25 7.46
CA LEU A 177 -40.15 12.98 8.46
C LEU A 177 -40.85 14.27 8.91
N LEU A 178 -41.29 15.08 7.95
CA LEU A 178 -41.98 16.34 8.20
C LEU A 178 -43.23 16.12 9.06
N SER A 179 -43.96 15.05 8.78
CA SER A 179 -45.15 14.70 9.52
C SER A 179 -44.82 14.27 10.95
N CYS A 180 -43.84 13.38 11.16
CA CYS A 180 -43.36 13.03 12.49
C CYS A 180 -42.95 14.27 13.31
N ILE A 181 -42.21 15.21 12.72
CA ILE A 181 -41.80 16.45 13.40
C ILE A 181 -43.00 17.31 13.81
N LEU A 182 -44.00 17.45 12.93
CA LEU A 182 -45.16 18.31 13.17
C LEU A 182 -46.15 17.71 14.17
N PHE A 183 -46.35 16.39 14.16
CA PHE A 183 -47.23 15.71 15.11
C PHE A 183 -46.61 15.53 16.51
N SER A 184 -45.28 15.39 16.61
CA SER A 184 -44.58 15.33 17.90
C SER A 184 -44.41 16.72 18.58
N ARG A 185 -44.95 17.80 17.99
CA ARG A 185 -44.86 19.18 18.51
C ARG A 185 -45.33 19.37 19.98
N PRO A 186 -46.35 18.66 20.51
CA PRO A 186 -46.79 18.81 21.91
C PRO A 186 -45.94 18.04 22.93
N GLU A 187 -45.43 16.85 22.58
CA GLU A 187 -44.73 15.95 23.53
C GLU A 187 -43.29 16.39 23.82
N MET A 188 -42.67 17.11 22.89
CA MET A 188 -41.27 17.55 22.99
C MET A 188 -41.03 18.69 24.00
N GLN A 189 -42.06 19.49 24.32
CA GLN A 189 -41.98 20.50 25.40
C GLN A 189 -41.91 19.87 26.81
N ALA A 190 -42.37 18.63 26.98
CA ALA A 190 -42.35 17.93 28.27
C ALA A 190 -41.03 17.17 28.51
N VAL A 191 -40.43 16.60 27.46
CA VAL A 191 -39.19 15.78 27.52
C VAL A 191 -37.93 16.63 27.73
N GLU A 192 -37.93 17.90 27.30
CA GLU A 192 -36.82 18.87 27.45
C GLU A 192 -36.36 19.09 28.92
N SER A 193 -37.21 18.75 29.91
CA SER A 193 -36.87 18.95 31.32
C SER A 193 -35.99 17.85 31.97
N LYS A 194 -35.75 16.70 31.30
CA LYS A 194 -35.21 15.52 32.02
C LYS A 194 -33.99 14.77 31.47
N LYS A 195 -33.44 15.03 30.29
CA LYS A 195 -32.19 14.34 29.87
C LYS A 195 -31.25 15.22 29.05
N LYS A 196 -30.23 15.77 29.71
CA LYS A 196 -28.97 16.16 29.07
C LYS A 196 -28.12 14.92 28.84
N GLU A 197 -28.30 14.25 27.72
CA GLU A 197 -27.30 13.30 27.21
C GLU A 197 -26.14 14.06 26.54
N LYS A 198 -24.91 13.64 26.81
CA LYS A 198 -23.69 14.25 26.27
C LYS A 198 -23.67 14.06 24.75
N SER A 199 -23.76 15.14 23.98
CA SER A 199 -23.55 15.13 22.53
C SER A 199 -22.17 14.53 22.21
N SER A 200 -22.15 13.44 21.45
CA SER A 200 -20.91 12.79 21.01
C SER A 200 -20.15 13.70 20.05
N LYS A 201 -18.87 13.94 20.31
CA LYS A 201 -17.95 14.73 19.43
C LYS A 201 -17.66 14.05 18.08
N PHE A 202 -18.45 13.05 17.70
CA PHE A 202 -18.12 12.03 16.71
C PHE A 202 -18.18 12.55 15.28
N LEU A 203 -19.19 13.36 14.94
CA LEU A 203 -19.37 13.88 13.58
C LEU A 203 -18.56 15.15 13.30
N SER A 204 -17.93 15.74 14.32
CA SER A 204 -17.25 17.05 14.23
C SER A 204 -15.98 17.10 13.36
N VAL A 205 -15.47 15.95 12.91
CA VAL A 205 -14.26 15.87 12.05
C VAL A 205 -14.61 16.04 10.58
N LEU A 206 -15.81 15.61 10.17
CA LEU A 206 -16.32 15.79 8.80
C LEU A 206 -17.07 17.11 8.60
N THR A 207 -17.21 17.96 9.61
CA THR A 207 -17.85 19.27 9.43
C THR A 207 -16.82 20.30 8.98
N SER A 208 -17.19 21.17 8.04
CA SER A 208 -16.24 22.10 7.42
C SER A 208 -15.53 22.94 8.49
N ARG A 209 -14.21 23.14 8.37
CA ARG A 209 -13.40 23.90 9.33
C ARG A 209 -13.63 25.41 9.17
N ARG A 210 -14.87 25.89 9.29
CA ARG A 210 -15.22 27.32 9.25
C ARG A 210 -15.93 27.72 10.54
N GLY A 211 -15.15 28.28 11.47
CA GLY A 211 -15.57 29.19 12.53
C GLY A 211 -16.84 28.82 13.32
N LYS A 212 -16.65 28.25 14.52
CA LYS A 212 -17.67 28.14 15.59
C LYS A 212 -18.57 29.38 15.68
N ARG A 213 -19.76 29.33 15.08
CA ARG A 213 -20.92 30.05 15.60
C ARG A 213 -21.68 29.05 16.47
N ARG A 214 -21.84 29.38 17.75
CA ARG A 214 -22.79 28.65 18.60
C ARG A 214 -24.17 28.87 17.98
N VAL A 215 -24.75 27.83 17.38
CA VAL A 215 -26.14 27.83 16.97
C VAL A 215 -26.96 27.41 18.18
N GLU A 216 -27.90 28.27 18.58
CA GLU A 216 -28.93 27.98 19.58
C GLU A 216 -29.87 26.90 19.02
N SER A 217 -29.52 25.63 19.24
CA SER A 217 -30.19 24.46 18.66
C SER A 217 -31.56 24.14 19.29
N GLU A 218 -32.01 24.91 20.27
CA GLU A 218 -33.17 24.58 21.11
C GLU A 218 -34.35 25.55 20.96
N SER A 219 -34.25 26.58 20.09
CA SER A 219 -35.37 27.48 19.79
C SER A 219 -36.25 26.94 18.63
N PRO A 220 -37.55 27.30 18.55
CA PRO A 220 -38.39 26.97 17.40
C PRO A 220 -37.84 27.50 16.07
N GLU A 221 -37.01 28.56 16.10
CA GLU A 221 -36.28 29.08 14.93
C GLU A 221 -35.12 28.16 14.51
N GLY A 222 -34.42 27.54 15.46
CA GLY A 222 -33.40 26.52 15.18
C GLY A 222 -33.97 25.30 14.44
N ARG A 223 -35.20 24.87 14.77
CA ARG A 223 -35.85 23.73 14.11
C ARG A 223 -36.27 24.01 12.67
N LEU A 224 -36.73 25.23 12.38
CA LEU A 224 -37.04 25.66 11.01
C LEU A 224 -35.78 25.72 10.14
N ASN A 225 -34.66 26.15 10.73
CA ASN A 225 -33.37 26.13 10.04
C ASN A 225 -32.91 24.70 9.74
N LEU A 226 -33.05 23.76 10.69
CA LEU A 226 -32.75 22.34 10.47
C LEU A 226 -33.63 21.73 9.38
N LEU A 227 -34.94 22.04 9.39
CA LEU A 227 -35.87 21.58 8.37
C LEU A 227 -35.47 22.09 6.98
N HIS A 228 -35.08 23.37 6.89
CA HIS A 228 -34.54 23.94 5.66
C HIS A 228 -33.25 23.21 5.23
N THR A 229 -32.32 22.92 6.15
CA THR A 229 -31.09 22.18 5.82
C THR A 229 -31.43 20.80 5.24
N ILE A 230 -32.31 20.03 5.90
CA ILE A 230 -32.71 18.70 5.43
C ILE A 230 -33.40 18.78 4.07
N ARG A 231 -34.32 19.74 3.88
CA ARG A 231 -34.98 20.01 2.60
C ARG A 231 -33.97 20.26 1.50
N THR A 232 -32.97 21.11 1.76
CA THR A 232 -31.90 21.37 0.79
C THR A 232 -31.15 20.11 0.48
N GLN A 233 -30.66 19.36 1.47
CA GLN A 233 -29.89 18.12 1.28
C GLN A 233 -30.66 17.01 0.55
N MET A 234 -31.98 16.94 0.77
CA MET A 234 -32.86 16.01 0.07
C MET A 234 -33.41 16.56 -1.25
N GLN A 235 -32.95 17.72 -1.72
CA GLN A 235 -33.37 18.35 -3.00
C GLN A 235 -34.89 18.47 -3.15
N ILE A 236 -35.59 18.79 -2.05
CA ILE A 236 -37.05 18.89 -2.03
C ILE A 236 -37.49 20.30 -2.47
N SER A 237 -38.51 20.38 -3.32
CA SER A 237 -39.07 21.65 -3.77
C SER A 237 -39.71 22.44 -2.61
N GLU A 238 -39.39 23.73 -2.50
CA GLU A 238 -39.95 24.65 -1.51
C GLU A 238 -41.48 24.78 -1.64
N SER A 239 -42.00 24.77 -2.88
CA SER A 239 -43.45 24.83 -3.10
C SER A 239 -44.15 23.58 -2.56
N LEU A 240 -43.53 22.41 -2.73
CA LEU A 240 -44.09 21.15 -2.26
C LEU A 240 -44.12 21.10 -0.73
N GLU A 241 -43.00 21.43 -0.10
CA GLU A 241 -42.91 21.49 1.36
C GLU A 241 -43.92 22.47 1.96
N ALA A 242 -44.08 23.67 1.38
CA ALA A 242 -45.02 24.67 1.89
C ALA A 242 -46.48 24.16 1.88
N ILE A 243 -46.88 23.47 0.79
CA ILE A 243 -48.21 22.86 0.66
C ILE A 243 -48.42 21.81 1.75
N ILE A 244 -47.45 20.90 1.92
CA ILE A 244 -47.55 19.78 2.85
C ILE A 244 -47.50 20.27 4.28
N THR A 245 -46.57 21.16 4.62
CA THR A 245 -46.43 21.77 5.95
C THR A 245 -47.74 22.44 6.38
N LYS A 246 -48.35 23.24 5.50
CA LYS A 246 -49.64 23.91 5.77
C LYS A 246 -50.74 22.90 6.11
N LYS A 247 -50.80 21.78 5.39
CA LYS A 247 -51.85 20.77 5.55
C LYS A 247 -51.62 19.87 6.75
N VAL A 248 -50.40 19.41 6.96
CA VAL A 248 -50.04 18.65 8.16
C VAL A 248 -50.25 19.49 9.41
N ALA A 249 -49.90 20.78 9.39
CA ALA A 249 -50.15 21.67 10.52
C ALA A 249 -51.66 21.85 10.82
N GLN A 250 -52.49 21.90 9.77
CA GLN A 250 -53.95 21.92 9.91
C GLN A 250 -54.45 20.61 10.57
N LEU A 251 -54.00 19.45 10.06
CA LEU A 251 -54.36 18.14 10.61
C LEU A 251 -53.89 17.95 12.06
N ALA A 252 -52.68 18.42 12.39
CA ALA A 252 -52.15 18.37 13.74
C ALA A 252 -52.94 19.24 14.73
N SER A 253 -53.53 20.35 14.27
CA SER A 253 -54.37 21.21 15.11
C SER A 253 -55.75 20.62 15.42
N GLU A 254 -56.22 19.68 14.61
CA GLU A 254 -57.53 19.05 14.74
C GLU A 254 -57.57 17.92 15.80
N ASN A 255 -56.43 17.58 16.44
CA ASN A 255 -56.28 16.64 17.58
C ASN A 255 -56.91 15.24 17.41
N SER A 256 -57.31 14.86 16.20
CA SER A 256 -58.00 13.59 15.89
C SER A 256 -57.06 12.41 15.68
N PHE A 257 -55.76 12.64 15.62
CA PHE A 257 -54.75 11.68 15.21
C PHE A 257 -53.67 11.50 16.29
N LYS A 258 -53.97 10.75 17.36
CA LYS A 258 -53.01 10.46 18.44
C LYS A 258 -52.05 9.31 18.11
N ASP A 259 -52.49 8.35 17.29
CA ASP A 259 -51.68 7.21 16.82
C ASP A 259 -51.70 7.23 15.28
N ILE A 260 -50.69 7.85 14.66
CA ILE A 260 -50.67 8.06 13.20
C ILE A 260 -49.98 6.91 12.50
N ASP A 261 -50.74 6.20 11.66
CA ASP A 261 -50.19 5.31 10.65
C ASP A 261 -49.93 6.05 9.33
N VAL A 262 -48.86 5.70 8.63
CA VAL A 262 -48.49 6.33 7.34
C VAL A 262 -49.64 6.31 6.33
N PRO A 263 -50.38 5.21 6.11
CA PRO A 263 -51.47 5.21 5.14
C PRO A 263 -52.60 6.18 5.50
N GLN A 264 -52.91 6.35 6.79
CA GLN A 264 -53.91 7.30 7.26
C GLN A 264 -53.46 8.74 7.03
N LEU A 265 -52.19 9.03 7.30
CA LEU A 265 -51.56 10.31 6.99
C LEU A 265 -51.64 10.63 5.49
N LEU A 266 -51.29 9.68 4.62
CA LEU A 266 -51.30 9.89 3.17
C LEU A 266 -52.72 10.13 2.63
N VAL A 267 -53.72 9.41 3.16
CA VAL A 267 -55.13 9.65 2.80
C VAL A 267 -55.61 11.00 3.32
N ALA A 268 -55.26 11.38 4.55
CA ALA A 268 -55.61 12.68 5.12
C ALA A 268 -54.98 13.85 4.35
N LEU A 269 -53.72 13.70 3.92
CA LEU A 269 -53.05 14.67 3.05
C LEU A 269 -53.80 14.83 1.72
N HIS A 270 -54.28 13.73 1.14
CA HIS A 270 -54.98 13.79 -0.13
C HIS A 270 -56.39 14.40 -0.05
N ASN A 271 -57.11 14.16 1.05
CA ASN A 271 -58.41 14.81 1.29
C ASN A 271 -58.31 16.33 1.39
N GLY A 272 -57.14 16.85 1.79
CA GLY A 272 -56.92 18.28 2.03
C GLY A 272 -56.31 19.06 0.87
N ILE A 273 -55.60 18.41 -0.07
CA ILE A 273 -54.80 19.09 -1.09
C ILE A 273 -55.54 19.16 -2.43
N LEU A 274 -55.72 20.38 -2.95
CA LEU A 274 -56.41 20.63 -4.20
C LEU A 274 -55.43 20.80 -5.37
N ARG A 275 -55.90 20.53 -6.60
CA ARG A 275 -55.14 20.78 -7.84
C ARG A 275 -54.63 22.23 -7.94
N SER A 276 -55.39 23.18 -7.38
CA SER A 276 -55.05 24.61 -7.35
C SER A 276 -53.88 24.97 -6.42
N ASP A 277 -53.52 24.08 -5.49
CA ASP A 277 -52.43 24.35 -4.54
C ASP A 277 -51.05 24.19 -5.20
N PHE A 278 -50.98 23.53 -6.37
CA PHE A 278 -49.73 23.29 -7.08
C PHE A 278 -49.43 24.35 -8.15
N PRO A 279 -48.15 24.68 -8.37
CA PRO A 279 -47.73 25.64 -9.39
C PRO A 279 -47.96 25.15 -10.83
N SER A 280 -48.05 23.84 -11.02
CA SER A 280 -48.28 23.22 -12.33
C SER A 280 -49.05 21.91 -12.18
N GLU A 281 -49.93 21.62 -13.13
CA GLU A 281 -50.69 20.36 -13.15
C GLU A 281 -49.81 19.12 -13.20
N LYS A 282 -48.67 19.18 -13.90
CA LYS A 282 -47.70 18.08 -13.96
C LYS A 282 -47.18 17.66 -12.57
N HIS A 283 -46.88 18.63 -11.71
CA HIS A 283 -46.38 18.38 -10.35
C HIS A 283 -47.48 17.79 -9.45
N TYR A 284 -48.72 18.25 -9.61
CA TYR A 284 -49.87 17.64 -8.93
C TYR A 284 -50.06 16.17 -9.33
N PHE A 285 -49.96 15.86 -10.64
CA PHE A 285 -50.08 14.49 -11.13
C PHE A 285 -48.94 13.58 -10.66
N GLN A 286 -47.70 14.08 -10.68
CA GLN A 286 -46.54 13.35 -10.17
C GLN A 286 -46.69 13.07 -8.67
N TRP A 287 -47.05 14.07 -7.88
CA TRP A 287 -47.32 13.91 -6.45
C TRP A 287 -48.44 12.90 -6.18
N ARG A 288 -49.58 13.01 -6.86
CA ARG A 288 -50.71 12.08 -6.71
C ARG A 288 -50.31 10.65 -7.05
N ASN A 289 -49.66 10.44 -8.19
CA ASN A 289 -49.24 9.12 -8.63
C ASN A 289 -48.24 8.51 -7.64
N ARG A 290 -47.31 9.29 -7.10
CA ARG A 290 -46.42 8.86 -6.02
C ARG A 290 -47.21 8.40 -4.80
N GLN A 291 -48.16 9.21 -4.30
CA GLN A 291 -48.97 8.83 -3.14
C GLN A 291 -49.72 7.51 -3.38
N ALA A 292 -50.25 7.31 -4.59
CA ALA A 292 -50.88 6.05 -4.98
C ALA A 292 -49.91 4.87 -4.93
N ASN A 293 -48.70 5.06 -5.46
CA ASN A 293 -47.66 4.03 -5.53
C ASN A 293 -47.17 3.64 -4.13
N VAL A 294 -46.99 4.62 -3.23
CA VAL A 294 -46.61 4.37 -1.83
C VAL A 294 -47.72 3.64 -1.09
N LEU A 295 -48.98 4.09 -1.22
CA LEU A 295 -50.14 3.41 -0.62
C LEU A 295 -50.31 1.98 -1.13
N GLU A 296 -50.16 1.75 -2.44
CA GLU A 296 -50.23 0.42 -3.02
C GLU A 296 -49.15 -0.48 -2.45
N GLU A 297 -47.92 0.01 -2.29
CA GLU A 297 -46.81 -0.78 -1.76
C GLU A 297 -46.97 -1.10 -0.26
N MET A 298 -47.44 -0.13 0.54
CA MET A 298 -47.66 -0.30 1.99
C MET A 298 -48.83 -1.26 2.29
N LEU A 299 -49.91 -1.18 1.53
CA LEU A 299 -51.12 -1.96 1.75
C LEU A 299 -51.13 -3.27 0.93
N SER A 300 -50.07 -3.57 0.19
CA SER A 300 -49.90 -4.81 -0.57
C SER A 300 -49.36 -5.96 0.28
N SER A 301 -50.13 -6.42 1.27
CA SER A 301 -49.81 -7.63 2.03
C SER A 301 -50.26 -8.90 1.31
N ASP A 302 -49.42 -9.93 1.28
CA ASP A 302 -49.78 -11.23 0.68
C ASP A 302 -50.78 -12.03 1.54
N HIS A 303 -50.98 -11.64 2.80
CA HIS A 303 -51.90 -12.28 3.73
C HIS A 303 -53.37 -11.92 3.51
N LEU A 304 -53.67 -10.79 2.85
CA LEU A 304 -55.00 -10.20 2.70
C LEU A 304 -55.33 -9.93 1.22
N LYS A 305 -55.62 -11.02 0.47
CA LYS A 305 -55.82 -10.98 -0.98
C LYS A 305 -57.08 -10.20 -1.41
N ILE A 306 -58.12 -10.17 -0.57
CA ILE A 306 -59.40 -9.52 -0.88
C ILE A 306 -59.25 -8.01 -0.78
N GLU A 307 -58.68 -7.56 0.33
CA GLU A 307 -58.34 -6.17 0.64
C GLU A 307 -57.38 -5.60 -0.41
N LYS A 308 -56.39 -6.39 -0.84
CA LYS A 308 -55.49 -6.03 -1.94
C LYS A 308 -56.24 -5.71 -3.24
N ASN A 309 -57.21 -6.52 -3.65
CA ASN A 309 -57.99 -6.27 -4.87
C ASN A 309 -58.87 -5.02 -4.74
N ILE A 310 -59.45 -4.80 -3.56
CA ILE A 310 -60.24 -3.59 -3.25
C ILE A 310 -59.35 -2.35 -3.37
N ILE A 311 -58.17 -2.36 -2.73
CA ILE A 311 -57.20 -1.26 -2.79
C ILE A 311 -56.71 -1.02 -4.22
N CYS A 312 -56.31 -2.06 -4.96
CA CYS A 312 -55.86 -1.90 -6.35
C CYS A 312 -56.97 -1.27 -7.22
N SER A 313 -58.24 -1.63 -7.00
CA SER A 313 -59.36 -1.03 -7.74
C SER A 313 -59.63 0.43 -7.35
N ALA A 314 -59.50 0.77 -6.07
CA ALA A 314 -59.62 2.13 -5.55
C ALA A 314 -58.47 3.03 -6.05
N LEU A 315 -57.23 2.52 -6.02
CA LEU A 315 -56.04 3.22 -6.50
C LEU A 315 -56.00 3.35 -8.03
N ALA A 316 -56.58 2.41 -8.78
CA ALA A 316 -56.74 2.55 -10.22
C ALA A 316 -57.67 3.73 -10.57
N LYS A 317 -58.79 3.88 -9.84
CA LYS A 317 -59.68 5.06 -9.98
C LYS A 317 -58.97 6.35 -9.62
N PHE A 318 -58.12 6.32 -8.60
CA PHE A 318 -57.32 7.44 -8.12
C PHE A 318 -56.23 7.90 -9.12
N ARG A 319 -55.61 6.96 -9.85
CA ARG A 319 -54.60 7.24 -10.89
C ARG A 319 -55.20 7.85 -12.15
N ASN A 320 -56.41 7.44 -12.53
CA ASN A 320 -57.08 7.87 -13.75
C ASN A 320 -57.50 9.36 -13.68
N SER A 321 -56.63 10.26 -14.16
CA SER A 321 -56.88 11.71 -14.13
C SER A 321 -58.19 12.13 -14.78
N GLN A 322 -58.57 11.47 -15.89
CA GLN A 322 -59.80 11.82 -16.60
C GLN A 322 -61.06 11.51 -15.79
N ASP A 323 -61.05 10.42 -15.02
CA ASP A 323 -62.19 10.03 -14.19
C ASP A 323 -62.16 10.78 -12.85
N TRP A 324 -60.98 10.91 -12.24
CA TRP A 324 -60.79 11.54 -10.94
C TRP A 324 -60.99 13.06 -10.96
N ASP A 325 -60.37 13.78 -11.90
CA ASP A 325 -60.36 15.26 -11.85
C ASP A 325 -61.61 15.88 -12.49
N PHE A 326 -62.23 15.18 -13.45
CA PHE A 326 -63.28 15.74 -14.30
C PHE A 326 -64.65 15.04 -14.18
N LYS A 327 -64.70 13.74 -13.87
CA LYS A 327 -65.97 12.98 -13.85
C LYS A 327 -66.50 12.71 -12.43
N MET A 328 -65.62 12.48 -11.46
CA MET A 328 -66.04 12.13 -10.10
C MET A 328 -66.46 13.35 -9.26
N SER A 329 -67.62 13.24 -8.62
CA SER A 329 -68.11 14.19 -7.62
C SER A 329 -67.31 14.10 -6.31
N ALA A 330 -67.38 15.15 -5.47
CA ALA A 330 -66.70 15.17 -4.17
C ALA A 330 -67.15 14.02 -3.24
N ALA A 331 -68.40 13.57 -3.37
CA ALA A 331 -68.94 12.43 -2.63
C ALA A 331 -68.29 11.10 -3.06
N GLU A 332 -68.13 10.88 -4.38
CA GLU A 332 -67.48 9.67 -4.92
C GLU A 332 -65.98 9.62 -4.58
N LYS A 333 -65.30 10.77 -4.54
CA LYS A 333 -63.90 10.85 -4.09
C LYS A 333 -63.77 10.46 -2.62
N ASN A 334 -64.66 10.99 -1.77
CA ASN A 334 -64.69 10.65 -0.36
C ASN A 334 -65.02 9.17 -0.12
N ASP A 335 -65.84 8.55 -0.98
CA ASP A 335 -66.11 7.11 -0.93
C ASP A 335 -64.85 6.28 -1.22
N VAL A 336 -64.09 6.65 -2.27
CA VAL A 336 -62.80 6.00 -2.58
C VAL A 336 -61.80 6.15 -1.42
N PHE A 337 -61.68 7.34 -0.83
CA PHE A 337 -60.82 7.51 0.36
C PHE A 337 -61.36 6.82 1.59
N GLY A 338 -62.68 6.73 1.74
CA GLY A 338 -63.35 5.94 2.77
C GLY A 338 -62.96 4.48 2.69
N THR A 339 -63.00 3.88 1.49
CA THR A 339 -62.56 2.49 1.28
C THR A 339 -61.08 2.27 1.61
N ILE A 340 -60.19 3.20 1.19
CA ILE A 340 -58.76 3.10 1.53
C ILE A 340 -58.54 3.26 3.03
N SER A 341 -59.26 4.18 3.68
CA SER A 341 -59.18 4.42 5.13
C SER A 341 -59.68 3.23 5.93
N GLU A 342 -60.79 2.62 5.51
CA GLU A 342 -61.34 1.41 6.13
C GLU A 342 -60.32 0.28 6.07
N VAL A 343 -59.70 0.05 4.92
CA VAL A 343 -58.66 -0.97 4.80
C VAL A 343 -57.42 -0.60 5.64
N ALA A 344 -56.95 0.65 5.62
CA ALA A 344 -55.85 1.09 6.47
C ALA A 344 -56.13 0.88 7.97
N LEU A 345 -57.37 1.09 8.41
CA LEU A 345 -57.82 0.80 9.79
C LEU A 345 -57.82 -0.70 10.08
N THR A 346 -58.23 -1.56 9.13
CA THR A 346 -58.13 -3.02 9.32
C THR A 346 -56.68 -3.45 9.54
N PHE A 347 -55.73 -2.91 8.76
CA PHE A 347 -54.31 -3.18 8.95
C PHE A 347 -53.79 -2.63 10.30
N SER A 348 -54.15 -1.39 10.64
CA SER A 348 -53.80 -0.76 11.93
C SER A 348 -54.25 -1.57 13.14
N SER A 349 -55.43 -2.20 13.04
CA SER A 349 -56.00 -3.02 14.12
C SER A 349 -55.28 -4.35 14.35
N ILE A 350 -54.42 -4.79 13.42
CA ILE A 350 -53.63 -6.01 13.56
C ILE A 350 -52.45 -5.71 14.49
N PRO A 351 -52.38 -6.34 15.68
CA PRO A 351 -51.29 -6.09 16.60
C PRO A 351 -49.95 -6.55 16.01
N GLY A 352 -48.88 -5.87 16.42
CA GLY A 352 -47.51 -6.28 16.14
C GLY A 352 -47.25 -7.75 16.50
N ARG A 353 -46.36 -8.40 15.75
CA ARG A 353 -46.10 -9.84 15.88
C ARG A 353 -45.16 -10.16 17.05
N PHE A 354 -44.32 -9.21 17.45
CA PHE A 354 -43.22 -9.42 18.39
C PHE A 354 -43.45 -8.75 19.76
N GLY A 355 -44.52 -7.98 19.92
CA GLY A 355 -44.91 -7.34 21.17
C GLY A 355 -43.90 -6.29 21.63
N MET A 356 -43.39 -5.49 20.69
CA MET A 356 -42.54 -4.32 20.96
C MET A 356 -43.39 -3.05 21.12
N ASP A 357 -42.88 -2.08 21.88
CA ASP A 357 -43.58 -0.82 22.14
C ASP A 357 -43.73 -0.01 20.83
N GLY A 358 -44.97 0.31 20.45
CA GLY A 358 -45.28 1.02 19.20
C GLY A 358 -45.20 0.16 17.94
N GLU A 359 -45.11 -1.17 18.06
CA GLU A 359 -45.08 -2.07 16.91
C GLU A 359 -46.42 -2.11 16.16
N THR A 360 -46.39 -1.74 14.88
CA THR A 360 -47.53 -1.87 13.97
C THR A 360 -47.32 -3.03 13.00
N CYS A 361 -48.40 -3.52 12.37
CA CYS A 361 -48.28 -4.60 11.38
C CYS A 361 -47.35 -4.24 10.21
N TYR A 362 -47.23 -2.94 9.90
CA TYR A 362 -46.41 -2.37 8.82
C TYR A 362 -44.91 -2.62 9.00
N TRP A 363 -44.45 -2.83 10.24
CA TRP A 363 -43.05 -3.17 10.53
C TRP A 363 -42.62 -4.47 9.84
N THR A 364 -43.56 -5.39 9.61
CA THR A 364 -43.26 -6.70 9.01
C THR A 364 -43.84 -6.86 7.60
N SER A 365 -44.94 -6.17 7.28
CA SER A 365 -45.61 -6.32 5.98
C SER A 365 -44.99 -5.44 4.89
N CYS A 366 -44.47 -4.25 5.23
CA CYS A 366 -43.89 -3.31 4.27
C CYS A 366 -42.47 -2.83 4.63
N TYR A 367 -41.73 -3.65 5.40
CA TYR A 367 -40.36 -3.33 5.83
C TYR A 367 -39.42 -2.97 4.67
N HIS A 368 -39.60 -3.58 3.50
CA HIS A 368 -38.78 -3.34 2.31
C HIS A 368 -38.96 -1.93 1.74
N LEU A 369 -40.14 -1.32 1.92
CA LEU A 369 -40.35 0.10 1.61
C LEU A 369 -39.82 0.97 2.75
N ASN A 370 -40.12 0.63 4.01
CA ASN A 370 -39.70 1.40 5.17
C ASN A 370 -38.17 1.57 5.26
N ILE A 371 -37.42 0.49 4.99
CA ILE A 371 -35.96 0.51 4.96
C ILE A 371 -35.44 1.43 3.85
N ARG A 372 -36.05 1.39 2.66
CA ARG A 372 -35.66 2.27 1.53
C ARG A 372 -35.97 3.74 1.83
N LEU A 373 -37.10 4.04 2.45
CA LEU A 373 -37.41 5.40 2.91
C LEU A 373 -36.39 5.88 3.94
N TYR A 374 -36.04 5.03 4.91
CA TYR A 374 -35.03 5.38 5.93
C TYR A 374 -33.62 5.54 5.33
N GLU A 375 -33.25 4.71 4.35
CA GLU A 375 -32.00 4.86 3.58
C GLU A 375 -31.93 6.25 2.92
N LYS A 376 -33.03 6.75 2.35
CA LYS A 376 -33.10 8.11 1.78
C LYS A 376 -32.98 9.21 2.84
N LEU A 377 -33.53 9.00 4.04
CA LEU A 377 -33.36 9.94 5.15
C LEU A 377 -31.89 10.01 5.61
N LEU A 378 -31.22 8.86 5.72
CA LEU A 378 -29.80 8.81 6.09
C LEU A 378 -28.91 9.45 5.02
N LEU A 379 -29.23 9.28 3.74
CA LEU A 379 -28.53 9.96 2.65
C LEU A 379 -28.67 11.49 2.71
N GLY A 380 -29.77 12.01 3.28
CA GLY A 380 -29.95 13.45 3.54
C GLY A 380 -29.01 14.04 4.60
N LEU A 381 -28.17 13.24 5.27
CA LEU A 381 -27.13 13.72 6.19
C LEU A 381 -25.83 14.14 5.47
N PHE A 382 -25.67 13.76 4.20
CA PHE A 382 -24.49 14.09 3.40
C PHE A 382 -24.72 15.40 2.65
N ASP A 383 -23.64 16.15 2.43
CA ASP A 383 -23.66 17.39 1.66
C ASP A 383 -23.84 17.10 0.16
N ILE A 384 -24.83 17.71 -0.49
CA ILE A 384 -25.07 17.56 -1.94
C ILE A 384 -23.89 18.03 -2.79
N LEU A 385 -23.13 19.03 -2.33
CA LEU A 385 -21.99 19.56 -3.08
C LEU A 385 -20.75 18.70 -2.89
N GLU A 386 -20.64 18.05 -1.73
CA GLU A 386 -19.55 17.16 -1.37
C GLU A 386 -20.08 15.84 -0.80
N ASP A 387 -20.49 14.91 -1.68
CA ASP A 387 -21.13 13.62 -1.34
C ASP A 387 -20.47 12.82 -0.21
N GLY A 388 -19.17 13.03 0.03
CA GLY A 388 -18.41 12.34 1.08
C GLY A 388 -18.27 13.10 2.40
N GLN A 389 -18.96 14.21 2.57
CA GLN A 389 -18.92 15.05 3.77
C GLN A 389 -20.29 15.07 4.46
N LEU A 390 -20.32 15.06 5.78
CA LEU A 390 -21.54 15.23 6.56
C LEU A 390 -21.83 16.71 6.82
N ILE A 391 -23.11 17.06 6.89
CA ILE A 391 -23.55 18.42 7.24
C ILE A 391 -23.13 18.83 8.66
N GLU A 392 -22.96 20.13 8.91
CA GLU A 392 -22.54 20.65 10.22
C GLU A 392 -23.53 20.28 11.34
N GLU A 393 -24.81 20.19 11.00
CA GLU A 393 -25.90 19.86 11.91
C GLU A 393 -26.27 18.37 11.95
N ALA A 394 -25.41 17.47 11.48
CA ALA A 394 -25.75 16.05 11.30
C ALA A 394 -26.21 15.38 12.60
N ASP A 395 -25.61 15.72 13.75
CA ASP A 395 -26.01 15.20 15.07
C ASP A 395 -27.44 15.62 15.45
N GLU A 396 -27.85 16.85 15.10
CA GLU A 396 -29.19 17.36 15.38
C GLU A 396 -30.22 16.79 14.40
N VAL A 397 -29.86 16.66 13.12
CA VAL A 397 -30.71 15.99 12.13
C VAL A 397 -30.94 14.53 12.52
N LEU A 398 -29.92 13.82 13.00
CA LEU A 398 -30.07 12.43 13.45
C LEU A 398 -31.07 12.30 14.61
N LYS A 399 -31.16 13.30 15.51
CA LYS A 399 -32.20 13.32 16.56
C LYS A 399 -33.60 13.47 15.98
N LEU A 400 -33.77 14.25 14.92
CA LEU A 400 -35.04 14.37 14.20
C LEU A 400 -35.41 13.08 13.49
N LEU A 401 -34.43 12.40 12.86
CA LEU A 401 -34.66 11.11 12.21
C LEU A 401 -35.12 10.02 13.19
N LYS A 402 -34.74 10.10 14.48
CA LYS A 402 -35.25 9.17 15.51
C LYS A 402 -36.77 9.25 15.69
N LEU A 403 -37.40 10.38 15.36
CA LEU A 403 -38.87 10.50 15.42
C LEU A 403 -39.57 9.61 14.40
N THR A 404 -38.90 9.20 13.32
CA THR A 404 -39.48 8.30 12.31
C THR A 404 -39.34 6.83 12.68
N TRP A 405 -38.59 6.49 13.74
CA TRP A 405 -38.31 5.10 14.12
C TRP A 405 -39.56 4.28 14.43
N PRO A 406 -40.52 4.75 15.25
CA PRO A 406 -41.72 3.98 15.55
C PRO A 406 -42.61 3.76 14.31
N LEU A 407 -42.60 4.73 13.39
CA LEU A 407 -43.43 4.71 12.20
C LEU A 407 -42.88 3.78 11.11
N LEU A 408 -41.56 3.77 10.92
CA LEU A 408 -40.87 2.95 9.93
C LEU A 408 -40.46 1.56 10.46
N GLY A 409 -40.52 1.34 11.77
CA GLY A 409 -40.05 0.11 12.41
C GLY A 409 -38.53 -0.02 12.46
N ILE A 410 -37.85 1.10 12.68
CA ILE A 410 -36.39 1.14 12.81
C ILE A 410 -36.02 1.04 14.29
N THR A 411 -35.35 -0.05 14.65
CA THR A 411 -34.77 -0.19 15.99
C THR A 411 -33.37 0.40 16.04
N GLY A 412 -32.83 0.66 17.25
CA GLY A 412 -31.49 1.21 17.41
C GLY A 412 -30.41 0.35 16.72
N ARG A 413 -30.50 -0.98 16.84
CA ARG A 413 -29.58 -1.90 16.16
C ARG A 413 -29.74 -1.85 14.65
N LEU A 414 -30.98 -1.85 14.14
CA LEU A 414 -31.24 -1.76 12.71
C LEU A 414 -30.72 -0.45 12.13
N HIS A 415 -30.87 0.66 12.86
CA HIS A 415 -30.29 1.95 12.48
C HIS A 415 -28.77 1.88 12.31
N HIS A 416 -28.03 1.36 13.29
CA HIS A 416 -26.56 1.27 13.20
C HIS A 416 -26.11 0.42 12.00
N VAL A 417 -26.82 -0.68 11.70
CA VAL A 417 -26.53 -1.53 10.53
C VAL A 417 -26.86 -0.82 9.20
N LEU A 418 -28.03 -0.18 9.11
CA LEU A 418 -28.40 0.59 7.91
C LEU A 418 -27.48 1.80 7.70
N PHE A 419 -27.03 2.42 8.79
CA PHE A 419 -26.13 3.57 8.69
C PHE A 419 -24.72 3.15 8.27
N THR A 420 -24.23 2.01 8.77
CA THR A 420 -23.03 1.34 8.23
C THR A 420 -23.14 1.15 6.72
N TRP A 421 -24.27 0.61 6.26
CA TRP A 421 -24.51 0.36 4.85
C TRP A 421 -24.44 1.64 4.01
N VAL A 422 -25.10 2.71 4.47
CA VAL A 422 -25.07 4.02 3.78
C VAL A 422 -23.67 4.62 3.76
N PHE A 423 -22.94 4.59 4.89
CA PHE A 423 -21.54 5.05 4.93
C PHE A 423 -20.66 4.26 3.95
N PHE A 424 -20.87 2.95 3.87
CA PHE A 424 -20.10 2.09 2.98
C PHE A 424 -20.43 2.32 1.50
N GLN A 425 -21.71 2.52 1.15
CA GLN A 425 -22.11 2.92 -0.21
C GLN A 425 -21.49 4.26 -0.61
N GLN A 426 -21.52 5.24 0.31
CA GLN A 426 -20.92 6.55 0.07
C GLN A 426 -19.40 6.47 -0.02
N PHE A 427 -18.76 5.65 0.81
CA PHE A 427 -17.33 5.37 0.71
C PHE A 427 -16.95 4.82 -0.67
N ILE A 428 -17.72 3.88 -1.23
CA ILE A 428 -17.39 3.29 -2.53
C ILE A 428 -17.60 4.28 -3.68
N THR A 429 -18.59 5.16 -3.56
CA THR A 429 -18.86 6.21 -4.55
C THR A 429 -17.80 7.32 -4.51
N THR A 430 -17.47 7.80 -3.31
CA THR A 430 -16.63 8.99 -3.10
C THR A 430 -15.15 8.68 -2.90
N LYS A 431 -14.82 7.44 -2.55
CA LYS A 431 -13.47 6.95 -2.19
C LYS A 431 -12.80 7.71 -1.03
N LYS A 432 -13.57 8.40 -0.19
CA LYS A 432 -13.06 9.09 1.02
C LYS A 432 -12.87 8.08 2.16
N GLU A 433 -11.62 7.82 2.56
CA GLU A 433 -11.26 6.80 3.55
C GLU A 433 -11.90 7.04 4.93
N GLU A 434 -12.10 8.30 5.33
CA GLU A 434 -12.71 8.67 6.62
C GLU A 434 -14.10 8.04 6.81
N LEU A 435 -14.90 7.91 5.73
CA LEU A 435 -16.23 7.29 5.78
C LEU A 435 -16.19 5.81 6.19
N LEU A 436 -15.09 5.12 5.88
CA LEU A 436 -14.90 3.72 6.28
C LEU A 436 -14.70 3.61 7.79
N ASP A 437 -13.97 4.55 8.40
CA ASP A 437 -13.77 4.58 9.86
C ASP A 437 -15.10 4.84 10.59
N TYR A 438 -15.95 5.69 10.03
CA TYR A 438 -17.33 5.89 10.53
C TYR A 438 -18.17 4.62 10.42
N ALA A 439 -18.11 3.93 9.28
CA ALA A 439 -18.80 2.65 9.10
C ALA A 439 -18.34 1.61 10.13
N ILE A 440 -17.03 1.52 10.41
CA ILE A 440 -16.48 0.62 11.43
C ILE A 440 -17.11 0.88 12.80
N ILE A 441 -17.17 2.15 13.22
CA ILE A 441 -17.68 2.52 14.53
C ILE A 441 -19.18 2.26 14.66
N GLU A 442 -19.95 2.47 13.58
CA GLU A 442 -21.38 2.12 13.57
C GLU A 442 -21.60 0.60 13.59
N VAL A 443 -20.76 -0.19 12.91
CA VAL A 443 -20.78 -1.66 13.04
C VAL A 443 -20.48 -2.07 14.48
N GLU A 444 -19.42 -1.53 15.08
CA GLU A 444 -19.08 -1.82 16.48
C GLU A 444 -20.26 -1.54 17.41
N LYS A 445 -20.92 -0.37 17.29
CA LYS A 445 -22.14 -0.08 18.08
C LYS A 445 -23.26 -1.09 17.85
N ALA A 446 -23.47 -1.54 16.62
CA ALA A 446 -24.45 -2.59 16.31
C ALA A 446 -24.08 -3.96 16.91
N LEU A 447 -22.78 -4.21 17.14
CA LEU A 447 -22.24 -5.44 17.73
C LEU A 447 -22.20 -5.39 19.27
N SER A 448 -21.91 -4.22 19.86
CA SER A 448 -21.68 -3.96 21.29
C SER A 448 -22.95 -3.66 22.08
N SER A 449 -24.14 -3.69 21.46
CA SER A 449 -25.41 -3.54 22.17
C SER A 449 -25.64 -4.74 23.11
N ASP A 450 -25.08 -4.64 24.33
CA ASP A 450 -24.93 -5.68 25.37
C ASP A 450 -26.23 -6.29 25.92
N VAL A 451 -27.40 -5.88 25.43
CA VAL A 451 -28.68 -6.52 25.72
C VAL A 451 -29.43 -6.70 24.41
N CYS A 452 -29.20 -7.82 23.72
CA CYS A 452 -30.10 -8.23 22.65
C CYS A 452 -31.43 -8.61 23.29
N ASP A 453 -32.42 -7.71 23.26
CA ASP A 453 -33.79 -8.09 23.52
C ASP A 453 -34.16 -9.23 22.55
N GLY A 454 -34.54 -10.38 23.10
CA GLY A 454 -34.91 -11.55 22.29
C GLY A 454 -36.02 -11.22 21.29
N LYS A 455 -36.89 -10.25 21.64
CA LYS A 455 -37.93 -9.73 20.74
C LYS A 455 -37.33 -9.01 19.54
N GLU A 456 -36.39 -8.07 19.75
CA GLU A 456 -35.71 -7.34 18.66
C GLU A 456 -34.96 -8.29 17.72
N VAL A 457 -34.27 -9.30 18.26
CA VAL A 457 -33.56 -10.31 17.44
C VAL A 457 -34.55 -11.10 16.58
N SER A 458 -35.70 -11.50 17.15
CA SER A 458 -36.74 -12.20 16.42
C SER A 458 -37.40 -11.34 15.34
N TYR A 459 -37.59 -10.05 15.61
CA TYR A 459 -38.07 -9.06 14.66
C TYR A 459 -37.10 -8.90 13.49
N ILE A 460 -35.81 -8.63 13.74
CA ILE A 460 -34.79 -8.47 12.70
C ILE A 460 -34.69 -9.74 11.84
N ARG A 461 -34.81 -10.93 12.45
CA ARG A 461 -34.81 -12.21 11.72
C ARG A 461 -36.01 -12.36 10.77
N SER A 462 -37.11 -11.67 11.04
CA SER A 462 -38.30 -11.68 10.18
C SER A 462 -38.17 -10.81 8.93
N LEU A 463 -37.20 -9.89 8.89
CA LEU A 463 -36.93 -9.01 7.75
C LEU A 463 -36.09 -9.76 6.71
N VAL A 464 -36.71 -10.32 5.68
CA VAL A 464 -36.06 -11.26 4.74
C VAL A 464 -35.49 -10.53 3.50
N CYS A 465 -34.28 -10.89 3.11
CA CYS A 465 -33.67 -10.57 1.83
C CYS A 465 -33.46 -11.87 1.02
N PHE A 466 -33.67 -11.81 -0.29
CA PHE A 466 -33.58 -12.97 -1.18
C PHE A 466 -32.25 -12.99 -1.92
N GLY A 467 -31.36 -13.84 -1.41
CA GLY A 467 -30.04 -14.23 -1.90
C GLY A 467 -30.04 -14.88 -3.28
N ALA A 468 -29.41 -14.29 -4.31
CA ALA A 468 -28.99 -15.05 -5.49
C ALA A 468 -27.73 -15.89 -5.18
N GLY A 469 -27.91 -17.10 -4.66
CA GLY A 469 -26.83 -18.06 -4.41
C GLY A 469 -27.03 -19.35 -5.21
N ASN A 470 -26.03 -19.78 -5.99
CA ASN A 470 -25.89 -21.09 -6.65
C ASN A 470 -27.17 -21.95 -6.79
N GLY A 471 -28.16 -21.47 -7.55
CA GLY A 471 -29.35 -22.24 -7.93
C GLY A 471 -30.45 -22.42 -6.87
N ASN A 472 -30.25 -21.96 -5.62
CA ASN A 472 -31.28 -21.96 -4.56
C ASN A 472 -31.36 -20.57 -3.91
N GLU A 473 -32.54 -19.95 -3.86
CA GLU A 473 -32.76 -18.68 -3.14
C GLU A 473 -32.33 -18.82 -1.67
N MET A 474 -31.20 -18.22 -1.30
CA MET A 474 -30.76 -18.17 0.08
C MET A 474 -31.57 -17.10 0.82
N ARG A 475 -32.45 -17.53 1.72
CA ARG A 475 -33.14 -16.61 2.63
C ARG A 475 -32.15 -16.12 3.67
N SER A 476 -31.81 -14.84 3.59
CA SER A 476 -31.00 -14.14 4.59
C SER A 476 -31.87 -13.08 5.24
N ASN A 477 -31.54 -12.64 6.45
CA ASN A 477 -32.18 -11.43 6.99
C ASN A 477 -31.46 -10.17 6.47
N VAL A 478 -32.07 -8.99 6.63
CA VAL A 478 -31.51 -7.71 6.18
C VAL A 478 -30.08 -7.48 6.68
N VAL A 479 -29.82 -7.72 7.96
CA VAL A 479 -28.50 -7.54 8.59
C VAL A 479 -27.47 -8.48 7.96
N GLN A 480 -27.84 -9.74 7.76
CA GLN A 480 -26.99 -10.75 7.13
C GLN A 480 -26.70 -10.40 5.66
N SER A 481 -27.68 -9.87 4.94
CA SER A 481 -27.52 -9.44 3.54
C SER A 481 -26.57 -8.23 3.42
N ILE A 482 -26.68 -7.25 4.34
CA ILE A 482 -25.75 -6.11 4.41
C ILE A 482 -24.33 -6.58 4.72
N PHE A 483 -24.16 -7.37 5.79
CA PHE A 483 -22.85 -7.86 6.19
C PHE A 483 -22.23 -8.81 5.15
N TRP A 484 -23.04 -9.60 4.44
CA TRP A 484 -22.58 -10.38 3.30
C TRP A 484 -22.09 -9.49 2.16
N SER A 485 -22.83 -8.44 1.80
CA SER A 485 -22.49 -7.56 0.68
C SER A 485 -21.20 -6.78 0.96
N ILE A 486 -21.08 -6.21 2.16
CA ILE A 486 -19.87 -5.53 2.63
C ILE A 486 -18.72 -6.53 2.73
N GLY A 487 -18.96 -7.68 3.38
CA GLY A 487 -17.96 -8.72 3.58
C GLY A 487 -17.43 -9.29 2.27
N SER A 488 -18.29 -9.52 1.27
CA SER A 488 -17.91 -10.02 -0.04
C SER A 488 -17.04 -9.01 -0.81
N TRP A 489 -17.33 -7.71 -0.68
CA TRP A 489 -16.46 -6.67 -1.23
C TRP A 489 -15.11 -6.67 -0.53
N CYS A 490 -15.08 -6.70 0.81
CA CYS A 490 -13.82 -6.75 1.57
C CYS A 490 -13.00 -8.01 1.21
N ASP A 491 -13.64 -9.18 1.10
CA ASP A 491 -13.02 -10.44 0.71
C ASP A 491 -12.37 -10.33 -0.68
N SER A 492 -13.06 -9.69 -1.64
CA SER A 492 -12.52 -9.48 -2.99
C SER A 492 -11.25 -8.61 -2.98
N LYS A 493 -11.18 -7.65 -2.04
CA LYS A 493 -10.06 -6.73 -1.91
C LYS A 493 -8.89 -7.36 -1.16
N LEU A 494 -9.16 -8.01 -0.02
CA LEU A 494 -8.15 -8.62 0.84
C LEU A 494 -7.50 -9.88 0.24
N ARG A 495 -8.18 -10.61 -0.66
CA ARG A 495 -7.58 -11.75 -1.38
C ARG A 495 -6.34 -11.38 -2.20
N GLU A 496 -6.17 -10.12 -2.58
CA GLU A 496 -4.99 -9.63 -3.30
C GLU A 496 -4.43 -8.36 -2.66
N TYR A 497 -4.36 -8.32 -1.32
CA TYR A 497 -4.00 -7.11 -0.59
C TYR A 497 -2.63 -6.55 -0.96
N HIS A 498 -1.66 -7.40 -1.33
CA HIS A 498 -0.33 -6.97 -1.77
C HIS A 498 -0.37 -6.06 -3.01
N LEU A 499 -1.36 -6.26 -3.90
CA LEU A 499 -1.56 -5.40 -5.08
C LEU A 499 -2.31 -4.12 -4.72
N GLN A 500 -3.35 -4.26 -3.90
CA GLN A 500 -4.34 -3.20 -3.73
C GLN A 500 -3.92 -2.15 -2.68
N PHE A 501 -3.10 -2.55 -1.70
CA PHE A 501 -2.74 -1.70 -0.56
C PHE A 501 -1.23 -1.40 -0.48
N GLY A 502 -0.46 -1.66 -1.53
CA GLY A 502 1.00 -1.58 -1.52
C GLY A 502 1.64 -0.23 -1.13
N GLN A 503 0.85 0.84 -0.99
CA GLN A 503 1.29 2.16 -0.51
C GLN A 503 0.43 2.75 0.63
N LYS A 504 -0.73 2.14 0.96
CA LYS A 504 -1.73 2.72 1.88
C LYS A 504 -2.03 1.79 3.05
N SER A 505 -1.22 1.91 4.12
CA SER A 505 -1.30 1.04 5.29
C SER A 505 -2.57 1.27 6.15
N SER A 506 -3.02 2.51 6.33
CA SER A 506 -4.22 2.85 7.13
C SER A 506 -5.49 2.26 6.49
N PHE A 507 -5.60 2.38 5.17
CA PHE A 507 -6.75 1.88 4.44
C PHE A 507 -6.86 0.34 4.51
N PHE A 508 -5.73 -0.37 4.53
CA PHE A 508 -5.72 -1.82 4.75
C PHE A 508 -6.29 -2.21 6.11
N GLU A 509 -5.87 -1.51 7.18
CA GLU A 509 -6.35 -1.76 8.54
C GLU A 509 -7.87 -1.60 8.63
N SER A 510 -8.42 -0.51 8.09
CA SER A 510 -9.86 -0.25 8.12
C SER A 510 -10.65 -1.30 7.34
N VAL A 511 -10.18 -1.72 6.15
CA VAL A 511 -10.84 -2.79 5.37
C VAL A 511 -10.75 -4.14 6.09
N LEU A 512 -9.62 -4.45 6.74
CA LEU A 512 -9.43 -5.67 7.51
C LEU A 512 -10.40 -5.72 8.71
N LYS A 513 -10.51 -4.63 9.49
CA LYS A 513 -11.46 -4.52 10.61
C LYS A 513 -12.89 -4.74 10.15
N MET A 514 -13.31 -4.09 9.06
CA MET A 514 -14.63 -4.31 8.47
C MET A 514 -14.86 -5.77 8.09
N ALA A 515 -13.88 -6.41 7.43
CA ALA A 515 -13.99 -7.80 6.99
C ALA A 515 -14.16 -8.79 8.16
N VAL A 516 -13.49 -8.53 9.28
CA VAL A 516 -13.58 -9.33 10.51
C VAL A 516 -14.93 -9.09 11.19
N TYR A 517 -15.35 -7.83 11.35
CA TYR A 517 -16.62 -7.50 11.98
C TYR A 517 -17.85 -8.02 11.22
N THR A 518 -17.85 -7.94 9.89
CA THR A 518 -18.94 -8.50 9.08
C THR A 518 -18.87 -10.03 9.00
N GLY A 519 -17.67 -10.62 8.97
CA GLY A 519 -17.45 -12.06 8.87
C GLY A 519 -17.83 -12.84 10.13
N THR A 520 -17.49 -12.32 11.31
CA THR A 520 -17.78 -12.96 12.61
C THR A 520 -19.28 -13.10 12.87
N ARG A 521 -20.10 -12.11 12.50
CA ARG A 521 -21.56 -12.18 12.65
C ARG A 521 -22.27 -13.08 11.65
N LEU A 522 -21.73 -13.22 10.44
CA LEU A 522 -22.30 -14.12 9.45
C LEU A 522 -22.22 -15.58 9.92
N LEU A 523 -21.10 -15.96 10.55
CA LEU A 523 -20.85 -17.29 11.11
C LEU A 523 -21.62 -17.54 12.42
N ALA A 524 -21.76 -16.53 13.28
CA ALA A 524 -22.50 -16.65 14.54
C ALA A 524 -24.02 -16.82 14.35
N SER A 525 -24.57 -16.57 13.16
CA SER A 525 -26.02 -16.65 12.89
C SER A 525 -26.50 -18.06 12.49
N GLU A 526 -25.59 -19.01 12.20
CA GLU A 526 -25.97 -20.40 11.91
C GLU A 526 -26.13 -21.25 13.18
N GLY A 527 -25.58 -20.79 14.32
CA GLY A 527 -25.74 -21.39 15.65
C GLY A 527 -26.53 -20.48 16.60
N ASN A 528 -27.14 -21.07 17.64
CA ASN A 528 -27.91 -20.33 18.65
C ASN A 528 -27.15 -19.10 19.19
N ILE A 529 -27.78 -17.93 19.09
CA ILE A 529 -27.25 -16.58 19.36
C ILE A 529 -26.89 -16.34 20.85
N GLN A 530 -26.96 -17.35 21.72
CA GLN A 530 -26.62 -17.21 23.15
C GLN A 530 -25.11 -17.17 23.44
N VAL A 531 -24.24 -17.24 22.44
CA VAL A 531 -22.78 -17.21 22.64
C VAL A 531 -22.12 -16.11 21.80
N ALA A 532 -22.70 -14.90 21.79
CA ALA A 532 -22.15 -13.75 21.08
C ALA A 532 -21.15 -12.92 21.92
N SER A 533 -21.00 -13.16 23.23
CA SER A 533 -19.97 -12.51 24.05
C SER A 533 -18.65 -13.29 24.10
N CYS A 534 -18.63 -14.52 23.59
CA CYS A 534 -17.46 -15.40 23.58
C CYS A 534 -17.48 -16.35 22.36
N LEU A 535 -17.26 -15.87 21.13
CA LEU A 535 -16.85 -16.77 20.03
C LEU A 535 -15.37 -16.51 19.71
N PRO A 536 -14.55 -17.57 19.51
CA PRO A 536 -13.11 -17.51 19.67
C PRO A 536 -12.45 -16.79 18.50
N ASN A 537 -11.25 -16.26 18.75
CA ASN A 537 -10.32 -15.74 17.73
C ASN A 537 -10.14 -16.67 16.50
N THR A 538 -10.53 -17.95 16.58
CA THR A 538 -10.38 -18.99 15.54
C THR A 538 -11.11 -18.70 14.22
N ALA A 539 -12.28 -18.07 14.22
CA ALA A 539 -13.01 -17.79 12.96
C ALA A 539 -12.42 -16.59 12.20
N ALA A 540 -11.92 -15.58 12.94
CA ALA A 540 -11.21 -14.45 12.37
C ALA A 540 -9.82 -14.90 11.88
N ASP A 541 -9.12 -15.71 12.69
CA ASP A 541 -7.87 -16.37 12.34
C ASP A 541 -7.97 -17.12 11.01
N GLU A 542 -8.91 -18.06 10.88
CA GLU A 542 -9.10 -18.84 9.65
C GLU A 542 -9.30 -17.95 8.42
N LYS A 543 -10.13 -16.90 8.56
CA LYS A 543 -10.42 -15.98 7.47
C LYS A 543 -9.17 -15.17 7.06
N ILE A 544 -8.39 -14.72 8.03
CA ILE A 544 -7.16 -13.97 7.81
C ILE A 544 -6.08 -14.86 7.20
N ARG A 545 -5.94 -16.10 7.69
CA ARG A 545 -5.06 -17.11 7.09
C ARG A 545 -5.38 -17.30 5.61
N ILE A 546 -6.67 -17.45 5.25
CA ILE A 546 -7.11 -17.55 3.86
C ILE A 546 -6.71 -16.30 3.06
N TYR A 547 -6.84 -15.09 3.60
CA TYR A 547 -6.41 -13.87 2.89
C TYR A 547 -4.91 -13.85 2.63
N VAL A 548 -4.09 -14.20 3.63
CA VAL A 548 -2.63 -14.27 3.52
C VAL A 548 -2.25 -15.29 2.44
N GLU A 549 -2.74 -16.52 2.54
CA GLU A 549 -2.45 -17.58 1.57
C GLU A 549 -2.89 -17.22 0.14
N LYS A 550 -4.09 -16.66 -0.04
CA LYS A 550 -4.59 -16.27 -1.37
C LYS A 550 -3.82 -15.11 -1.98
N SER A 551 -3.44 -14.14 -1.15
CA SER A 551 -2.68 -12.96 -1.57
C SER A 551 -1.26 -13.36 -1.97
N LEU A 552 -0.59 -14.21 -1.18
CA LEU A 552 0.71 -14.77 -1.51
C LEU A 552 0.64 -15.64 -2.77
N ALA A 553 -0.37 -16.50 -2.90
CA ALA A 553 -0.57 -17.30 -4.11
C ALA A 553 -0.82 -16.43 -5.36
N ALA A 554 -1.50 -15.28 -5.22
CA ALA A 554 -1.66 -14.32 -6.31
C ALA A 554 -0.33 -13.65 -6.70
N VAL A 555 0.48 -13.26 -5.70
CA VAL A 555 1.83 -12.71 -5.91
C VAL A 555 2.72 -13.73 -6.63
N CYS A 556 2.79 -14.97 -6.13
CA CYS A 556 3.56 -16.06 -6.74
C CYS A 556 3.11 -16.33 -8.18
N ARG A 557 1.80 -16.33 -8.47
CA ARG A 557 1.28 -16.48 -9.83
C ARG A 557 1.70 -15.34 -10.76
N ARG A 558 1.76 -14.09 -10.28
CA ARG A 558 2.20 -12.95 -11.10
C ARG A 558 3.70 -13.00 -11.41
N LEU A 559 4.50 -13.43 -10.43
CA LEU A 559 5.95 -13.62 -10.63
C LEU A 559 6.27 -14.72 -11.64
N MET A 560 5.34 -15.65 -11.87
CA MET A 560 5.48 -16.70 -12.91
C MET A 560 5.20 -16.20 -14.33
N GLY A 561 4.60 -15.00 -14.50
CA GLY A 561 4.16 -14.50 -15.81
C GLY A 561 3.14 -15.41 -16.53
N PRO A 562 2.58 -14.99 -17.67
CA PRO A 562 1.97 -15.95 -18.59
C PRO A 562 3.11 -16.80 -19.14
N VAL A 563 3.09 -18.12 -18.86
CA VAL A 563 4.05 -19.06 -19.43
C VAL A 563 3.96 -18.95 -20.96
N GLY A 564 4.85 -18.15 -21.54
CA GLY A 564 5.02 -18.06 -22.97
C GLY A 564 5.48 -19.41 -23.45
N ASN A 565 4.67 -20.04 -24.31
CA ASN A 565 5.07 -21.23 -25.03
C ASN A 565 6.40 -20.97 -25.74
N GLY A 566 7.49 -21.51 -25.21
CA GLY A 566 8.76 -21.67 -25.92
C GLY A 566 9.92 -20.79 -25.45
N SER A 567 10.48 -21.09 -24.27
CA SER A 567 11.91 -21.37 -24.11
C SER A 567 12.21 -21.76 -22.66
N VAL A 568 12.31 -23.07 -22.39
CA VAL A 568 12.95 -23.62 -21.19
C VAL A 568 14.47 -23.50 -21.39
N ILE A 569 14.95 -22.27 -21.58
CA ILE A 569 16.37 -21.97 -21.58
C ILE A 569 16.60 -21.24 -20.26
N HIS A 570 17.54 -21.77 -19.49
CA HIS A 570 17.91 -21.37 -18.16
C HIS A 570 18.29 -19.88 -18.07
N ASP A 571 17.32 -18.98 -17.94
CA ASP A 571 17.57 -17.62 -17.48
C ASP A 571 17.64 -17.66 -15.96
N PHE A 572 18.77 -18.17 -15.43
CA PHE A 572 19.06 -18.16 -13.99
C PHE A 572 19.01 -16.75 -13.39
N ARG A 573 19.24 -15.72 -14.22
CA ARG A 573 19.02 -14.31 -13.90
C ARG A 573 17.59 -14.00 -13.43
N HIS A 574 16.59 -14.70 -13.97
CA HIS A 574 15.20 -14.58 -13.53
C HIS A 574 15.02 -15.07 -12.07
N LEU A 575 15.86 -15.99 -11.59
CA LEU A 575 15.79 -16.48 -10.21
C LEU A 575 16.30 -15.42 -9.21
N ALA A 576 17.36 -14.69 -9.56
CA ALA A 576 17.86 -13.55 -8.77
C ALA A 576 16.80 -12.43 -8.68
N ASP A 577 16.13 -12.13 -9.81
CA ASP A 577 15.06 -11.15 -9.87
C ASP A 577 13.84 -11.57 -9.02
N ILE A 578 13.43 -12.84 -9.08
CA ILE A 578 12.37 -13.38 -8.22
C ILE A 578 12.79 -13.21 -6.75
N ALA A 579 14.02 -13.57 -6.38
CA ALA A 579 14.49 -13.47 -5.01
C ALA A 579 14.43 -12.03 -4.48
N CYS A 580 14.88 -11.07 -5.29
CA CYS A 580 14.82 -9.65 -4.96
C CYS A 580 13.38 -9.14 -4.78
N GLN A 581 12.46 -9.56 -5.65
CA GLN A 581 11.06 -9.19 -5.57
C GLN A 581 10.39 -9.80 -4.33
N LEU A 582 10.59 -11.10 -4.07
CA LEU A 582 10.11 -11.78 -2.87
C LEU A 582 10.64 -11.13 -1.60
N ARG A 583 11.91 -10.72 -1.59
CA ARG A 583 12.51 -9.98 -0.47
C ARG A 583 11.81 -8.65 -0.26
N SER A 584 11.50 -7.92 -1.34
CA SER A 584 10.73 -6.68 -1.23
C SER A 584 9.32 -6.90 -0.68
N ILE A 585 8.68 -8.02 -1.00
CA ILE A 585 7.35 -8.38 -0.49
C ILE A 585 7.44 -8.74 0.99
N ALA A 586 8.38 -9.60 1.38
CA ALA A 586 8.62 -9.96 2.78
C ALA A 586 8.87 -8.72 3.66
N LYS A 587 9.69 -7.77 3.19
CA LYS A 587 9.91 -6.49 3.89
C LYS A 587 8.64 -5.65 4.03
N LYS A 588 7.77 -5.64 3.01
CA LYS A 588 6.48 -4.94 3.07
C LYS A 588 5.53 -5.63 4.05
N ASP A 589 5.46 -6.95 4.02
CA ASP A 589 4.67 -7.73 4.98
C ASP A 589 5.13 -7.45 6.40
N LEU A 590 6.44 -7.45 6.66
CA LEU A 590 6.98 -7.15 7.98
C LEU A 590 6.64 -5.73 8.46
N LEU A 591 6.82 -4.71 7.60
CA LEU A 591 6.71 -3.31 8.02
C LEU A 591 5.29 -2.75 7.97
N LEU A 592 4.45 -3.20 7.04
CA LEU A 592 3.14 -2.60 6.76
C LEU A 592 1.97 -3.48 7.19
N PHE A 593 2.05 -4.79 7.02
CA PHE A 593 0.88 -5.67 7.18
C PHE A 593 0.91 -6.49 8.48
N SER A 594 2.09 -6.98 8.87
CA SER A 594 2.30 -7.82 10.04
C SER A 594 1.81 -7.20 11.35
N PRO A 595 2.04 -5.89 11.65
CA PRO A 595 1.53 -5.29 12.89
C PRO A 595 0.00 -5.36 13.04
N PHE A 596 -0.74 -5.28 11.93
CA PHE A 596 -2.21 -5.34 11.93
C PHE A 596 -2.73 -6.78 11.88
N LEU A 597 -2.05 -7.65 11.12
CA LEU A 597 -2.42 -9.05 11.00
C LEU A 597 -2.17 -9.82 12.30
N GLN A 598 -1.05 -9.56 13.00
CA GLN A 598 -0.71 -10.21 14.27
C GLN A 598 -1.72 -9.96 15.38
N HIS A 599 -2.43 -8.83 15.35
CA HIS A 599 -3.48 -8.54 16.33
C HIS A 599 -4.61 -9.58 16.32
N TRP A 600 -4.93 -10.10 15.13
CA TRP A 600 -6.02 -11.06 14.93
C TRP A 600 -5.51 -12.49 14.64
N TYR A 601 -4.35 -12.60 14.01
CA TYR A 601 -3.67 -13.85 13.67
C TYR A 601 -2.15 -13.76 13.94
N PRO A 602 -1.70 -14.18 15.13
CA PRO A 602 -0.30 -14.12 15.54
C PRO A 602 0.67 -14.83 14.58
N ASP A 603 0.26 -15.97 14.01
CA ASP A 603 1.09 -16.77 13.09
C ASP A 603 1.11 -16.24 11.64
N SER A 604 0.50 -15.09 11.35
CA SER A 604 0.46 -14.50 10.00
C SER A 604 1.84 -14.36 9.36
N ALA A 605 2.82 -13.87 10.12
CA ALA A 605 4.19 -13.75 9.66
C ALA A 605 4.84 -15.12 9.40
N ARG A 606 4.60 -16.12 10.26
CA ARG A 606 5.12 -17.49 10.06
C ARG A 606 4.62 -18.10 8.76
N VAL A 607 3.32 -17.95 8.48
CA VAL A 607 2.71 -18.46 7.24
C VAL A 607 3.30 -17.76 6.01
N THR A 608 3.48 -16.44 6.05
CA THR A 608 4.17 -15.70 4.99
C THR A 608 5.58 -16.24 4.76
N ALA A 609 6.41 -16.31 5.81
CA ALA A 609 7.79 -16.76 5.71
C ALA A 609 7.87 -18.16 5.10
N LYS A 610 7.07 -19.11 5.61
CA LYS A 610 7.05 -20.51 5.16
C LYS A 610 6.62 -20.64 3.71
N THR A 611 5.56 -19.92 3.32
CA THR A 611 5.02 -19.99 1.95
C THR A 611 6.02 -19.42 0.94
N LEU A 612 6.64 -18.28 1.24
CA LEU A 612 7.66 -17.68 0.37
C LEU A 612 8.93 -18.52 0.31
N HIS A 613 9.37 -19.07 1.45
CA HIS A 613 10.52 -19.95 1.54
C HIS A 613 10.33 -21.22 0.70
N GLN A 614 9.16 -21.86 0.82
CA GLN A 614 8.85 -23.07 0.07
C GLN A 614 8.75 -22.78 -1.44
N PHE A 615 8.07 -21.69 -1.83
CA PHE A 615 7.92 -21.30 -3.23
C PHE A 615 9.26 -21.04 -3.93
N TYR A 616 10.19 -20.35 -3.27
CA TYR A 616 11.51 -20.10 -3.82
C TYR A 616 12.42 -21.33 -3.73
N GLY A 617 12.35 -22.08 -2.63
CA GLY A 617 13.15 -23.29 -2.39
C GLY A 617 12.98 -24.37 -3.45
N GLU A 618 11.74 -24.66 -3.85
CA GLU A 618 11.43 -25.61 -4.92
C GLU A 618 12.08 -25.23 -6.28
N ARG A 619 12.35 -23.94 -6.50
CA ARG A 619 13.00 -23.43 -7.72
C ARG A 619 14.52 -23.33 -7.58
N LEU A 620 15.01 -23.09 -6.36
CA LEU A 620 16.42 -23.01 -6.06
C LEU A 620 17.08 -24.39 -6.03
N GLU A 621 16.37 -25.43 -5.59
CA GLU A 621 16.91 -26.79 -5.49
C GLU A 621 17.55 -27.34 -6.79
N PRO A 622 16.90 -27.28 -7.98
CA PRO A 622 17.55 -27.73 -9.21
C PRO A 622 18.77 -26.89 -9.55
N PHE A 623 18.72 -25.57 -9.33
CA PHE A 623 19.87 -24.69 -9.56
C PHE A 623 21.07 -25.08 -8.70
N LEU A 624 20.86 -25.37 -7.42
CA LEU A 624 21.93 -25.78 -6.49
C LEU A 624 22.60 -27.10 -6.88
N LYS A 625 21.88 -28.02 -7.54
CA LYS A 625 22.43 -29.29 -8.03
C LYS A 625 23.30 -29.12 -9.28
N ASP A 626 23.07 -28.07 -10.06
CA ASP A 626 23.77 -27.80 -11.33
C ASP A 626 25.06 -26.98 -11.15
N ILE A 627 25.35 -26.48 -9.94
CA ILE A 627 26.50 -25.60 -9.70
C ILE A 627 27.81 -26.41 -9.61
N SER A 628 28.73 -26.11 -10.52
CA SER A 628 30.10 -26.67 -10.49
C SER A 628 31.21 -25.61 -10.37
N SER A 629 30.91 -24.32 -10.60
CA SER A 629 31.88 -23.22 -10.51
C SER A 629 31.20 -21.86 -10.29
N LEU A 630 31.97 -20.84 -9.88
CA LEU A 630 31.50 -19.45 -9.73
C LEU A 630 31.31 -18.74 -11.09
N SER A 631 30.26 -19.15 -11.83
CA SER A 631 29.79 -18.43 -13.02
C SER A 631 29.17 -17.07 -12.67
N GLU A 632 28.88 -16.25 -13.69
CA GLU A 632 28.21 -14.95 -13.50
C GLU A 632 26.80 -15.11 -12.91
N ASP A 633 26.04 -16.10 -13.38
CA ASP A 633 24.70 -16.42 -12.85
C ASP A 633 24.73 -16.80 -11.37
N VAL A 634 25.73 -17.61 -10.96
CA VAL A 634 25.91 -18.02 -9.55
C VAL A 634 26.20 -16.82 -8.66
N ARG A 635 26.95 -15.83 -9.17
CA ARG A 635 27.27 -14.58 -8.47
C ARG A 635 26.09 -13.63 -8.35
N GLU A 636 25.08 -13.70 -9.23
CA GLU A 636 23.85 -12.91 -9.07
C GLU A 636 22.81 -13.66 -8.19
N VAL A 637 22.64 -14.96 -8.39
CA VAL A 637 21.55 -15.75 -7.77
C VAL A 637 21.80 -16.08 -6.30
N LEU A 638 22.98 -16.59 -5.94
CA LEU A 638 23.22 -17.07 -4.57
C LEU A 638 23.21 -15.94 -3.53
N PRO A 639 23.80 -14.75 -3.79
CA PRO A 639 23.69 -13.64 -2.85
C PRO A 639 22.25 -13.15 -2.68
N ALA A 640 21.48 -13.12 -3.78
CA ALA A 640 20.07 -12.74 -3.74
C ALA A 640 19.23 -13.78 -2.96
N ALA A 641 19.51 -15.08 -3.14
CA ALA A 641 18.89 -16.17 -2.40
C ALA A 641 19.19 -16.10 -0.90
N TYR A 642 20.46 -15.92 -0.54
CA TYR A 642 20.89 -15.80 0.85
C TYR A 642 20.27 -14.57 1.53
N ALA A 643 20.27 -13.42 0.85
CA ALA A 643 19.67 -12.21 1.40
C ALA A 643 18.13 -12.30 1.52
N LEU A 644 17.46 -13.09 0.68
CA LEU A 644 16.05 -13.42 0.84
C LEU A 644 15.85 -14.30 2.08
N GLU A 645 16.64 -15.37 2.20
CA GLU A 645 16.58 -16.31 3.32
C GLU A 645 16.75 -15.63 4.68
N CYS A 646 17.77 -14.78 4.85
CA CYS A 646 17.96 -13.99 6.07
C CYS A 646 16.74 -13.14 6.40
N CYS A 647 16.12 -12.51 5.38
CA CYS A 647 14.92 -11.69 5.55
C CYS A 647 13.68 -12.52 5.96
N LEU A 648 13.54 -13.75 5.44
CA LEU A 648 12.45 -14.65 5.79
C LEU A 648 12.62 -15.21 7.20
N ILE A 649 13.85 -15.50 7.62
CA ILE A 649 14.17 -15.93 8.98
C ILE A 649 13.91 -14.80 9.98
N GLU A 650 14.31 -13.56 9.65
CA GLU A 650 13.98 -12.38 10.46
C GLU A 650 12.47 -12.27 10.66
N LEU A 651 11.70 -12.36 9.56
CA LEU A 651 10.23 -12.31 9.58
C LEU A 651 9.61 -13.46 10.40
N TYR A 652 10.19 -14.65 10.35
CA TYR A 652 9.76 -15.80 11.15
C TYR A 652 10.10 -15.62 12.64
N SER A 653 11.30 -15.18 12.97
CA SER A 653 11.81 -15.06 14.34
C SER A 653 11.08 -13.99 15.17
N LEU A 654 10.72 -12.85 14.54
CA LEU A 654 9.99 -11.76 15.20
C LEU A 654 8.59 -12.16 15.68
N SER A 655 8.04 -13.25 15.15
CA SER A 655 6.74 -13.80 15.57
C SER A 655 6.83 -14.85 16.69
N CYS A 656 8.05 -15.15 17.19
CA CYS A 656 8.32 -16.27 18.08
C CYS A 656 8.67 -15.88 19.52
N ALA A 657 8.46 -14.62 19.91
CA ALA A 657 8.95 -14.09 21.19
C ALA A 657 8.32 -14.69 22.46
N ASP A 658 7.19 -15.43 22.36
CA ASP A 658 6.43 -15.88 23.54
C ASP A 658 6.39 -17.41 23.78
N ASP A 659 6.83 -18.26 22.84
CA ASP A 659 6.73 -19.73 22.95
C ASP A 659 8.10 -20.42 23.03
N GLU A 660 8.66 -20.52 24.24
CA GLU A 660 9.91 -21.26 24.52
C GLU A 660 9.77 -22.80 24.40
N SER A 661 8.58 -23.34 24.09
CA SER A 661 8.31 -24.79 24.20
C SER A 661 8.23 -25.56 22.88
N HIS A 662 8.26 -24.90 21.71
CA HIS A 662 8.25 -25.58 20.39
C HIS A 662 9.18 -24.90 19.37
N ALA A 663 10.41 -24.59 19.78
CA ALA A 663 11.46 -24.12 18.86
C ALA A 663 12.09 -25.27 18.04
N ASP A 664 11.26 -26.16 17.47
CA ASP A 664 11.71 -26.98 16.36
C ASP A 664 11.77 -26.07 15.13
N SER A 665 12.97 -25.89 14.58
CA SER A 665 13.24 -25.04 13.42
C SER A 665 12.52 -25.60 12.18
N GLU A 666 11.24 -25.27 11.99
CA GLU A 666 10.49 -25.73 10.81
C GLU A 666 11.01 -25.13 9.49
N LEU A 667 11.67 -23.98 9.55
CA LEU A 667 12.39 -23.40 8.41
C LEU A 667 13.82 -23.94 8.38
N ASN A 668 14.03 -24.99 7.58
CA ASN A 668 15.38 -25.44 7.25
C ASN A 668 16.06 -24.43 6.35
N TYR A 669 17.32 -24.12 6.65
CA TYR A 669 18.15 -23.30 5.77
C TYR A 669 18.26 -23.95 4.39
N TYR A 670 18.29 -23.14 3.34
CA TYR A 670 18.74 -23.58 2.05
C TYR A 670 20.18 -24.08 2.16
N PRO A 671 20.54 -25.18 1.48
CA PRO A 671 21.89 -25.74 1.53
C PRO A 671 22.90 -24.90 0.71
N ILE A 672 22.79 -23.57 0.73
CA ILE A 672 23.65 -22.63 0.03
C ILE A 672 25.08 -22.72 0.56
N ALA A 673 25.26 -22.73 1.89
CA ALA A 673 26.58 -22.81 2.51
C ALA A 673 27.30 -24.14 2.21
N GLU A 674 26.56 -25.26 2.18
CA GLU A 674 27.11 -26.58 1.91
C GLU A 674 27.61 -26.71 0.46
N VAL A 675 26.83 -26.20 -0.51
CA VAL A 675 27.19 -26.19 -1.93
C VAL A 675 28.35 -25.24 -2.20
N LEU A 676 28.38 -24.08 -1.53
CA LEU A 676 29.40 -23.06 -1.75
C LEU A 676 30.76 -23.40 -1.17
N ARG A 677 30.82 -24.17 -0.08
CA ARG A 677 32.08 -24.49 0.62
C ARG A 677 33.19 -25.01 -0.32
N PRO A 678 32.99 -26.07 -1.12
CA PRO A 678 34.02 -26.53 -2.05
C PRO A 678 34.32 -25.50 -3.15
N ILE A 679 33.30 -24.81 -3.65
CA ILE A 679 33.43 -23.88 -4.78
C ILE A 679 34.26 -22.64 -4.40
N ILE A 680 34.05 -22.09 -3.20
CA ILE A 680 34.84 -20.95 -2.70
C ILE A 680 36.29 -21.37 -2.52
N LEU A 681 36.54 -22.57 -1.97
CA LEU A 681 37.90 -23.09 -1.82
C LEU A 681 38.60 -23.25 -3.17
N ASP A 682 37.93 -23.83 -4.16
CA ASP A 682 38.49 -23.98 -5.51
C ASP A 682 38.82 -22.63 -6.15
N TRP A 683 38.00 -21.60 -5.91
CA TRP A 683 38.31 -20.25 -6.35
C TRP A 683 39.52 -19.65 -5.62
N VAL A 684 39.62 -19.80 -4.29
CA VAL A 684 40.77 -19.30 -3.53
C VAL A 684 42.06 -19.95 -4.02
N VAL A 685 42.03 -21.26 -4.30
CA VAL A 685 43.16 -22.00 -4.88
C VAL A 685 43.51 -21.48 -6.29
N ALA A 686 42.50 -21.22 -7.13
CA ALA A 686 42.72 -20.64 -8.45
C ALA A 686 43.31 -19.21 -8.39
N GLN A 687 42.90 -18.40 -7.40
CA GLN A 687 43.48 -17.07 -7.18
C GLN A 687 44.92 -17.13 -6.68
N GLN A 688 45.26 -18.11 -5.84
CA GLN A 688 46.63 -18.30 -5.37
C GLN A 688 47.63 -18.37 -6.54
N GLY A 689 47.31 -19.17 -7.56
CA GLY A 689 48.16 -19.31 -8.75
C GLY A 689 48.33 -18.00 -9.53
N ARG A 690 47.23 -17.26 -9.72
CA ARG A 690 47.22 -15.98 -10.46
C ARG A 690 47.98 -14.88 -9.72
N ILE A 691 47.75 -14.76 -8.41
CA ILE A 691 48.39 -13.74 -7.57
C ILE A 691 49.91 -13.99 -7.50
N LEU A 692 50.34 -15.24 -7.32
CA LEU A 692 51.78 -15.56 -7.33
C LEU A 692 52.43 -15.23 -8.67
N GLU A 693 51.75 -15.46 -9.80
CA GLU A 693 52.25 -15.09 -11.12
C GLU A 693 52.36 -13.56 -11.28
N TRP A 694 51.34 -12.81 -10.89
CA TRP A 694 51.34 -11.34 -10.99
C TRP A 694 52.34 -10.70 -10.04
N THR A 695 52.47 -11.19 -8.81
CA THR A 695 53.52 -10.79 -7.87
C THR A 695 54.89 -11.09 -8.45
N GLY A 696 55.06 -12.25 -9.09
CA GLY A 696 56.26 -12.61 -9.81
C GLY A 696 56.62 -11.57 -10.87
N ARG A 697 55.68 -11.23 -11.75
CA ARG A 697 55.86 -10.23 -12.82
C ARG A 697 56.11 -8.82 -12.27
N ALA A 698 55.39 -8.41 -11.23
CA ALA A 698 55.57 -7.10 -10.60
C ALA A 698 56.98 -6.95 -10.01
N SER A 699 57.51 -8.01 -9.39
CA SER A 699 58.90 -8.02 -8.91
C SER A 699 59.94 -8.03 -10.03
N ASP A 700 59.65 -8.68 -11.16
CA ASP A 700 60.60 -8.79 -12.29
C ASP A 700 60.69 -7.49 -13.12
N LEU A 701 59.65 -6.65 -13.06
CA LEU A 701 59.60 -5.33 -13.71
C LEU A 701 60.17 -4.19 -12.85
N GLU A 702 60.62 -4.47 -11.62
CA GLU A 702 61.09 -3.44 -10.69
C GLU A 702 62.57 -3.10 -10.89
N ASP A 703 62.84 -1.86 -11.29
CA ASP A 703 64.20 -1.32 -11.47
C ASP A 703 64.83 -0.76 -10.18
N TRP A 704 64.02 -0.60 -9.12
CA TRP A 704 64.37 -0.03 -7.80
C TRP A 704 64.80 1.44 -7.80
N ASP A 705 64.50 2.18 -8.87
CA ASP A 705 64.82 3.59 -8.99
C ASP A 705 63.73 4.50 -8.37
N PRO A 706 64.10 5.66 -7.80
CA PRO A 706 63.13 6.57 -7.19
C PRO A 706 62.26 7.22 -8.26
N LEU A 707 60.99 6.85 -8.33
CA LEU A 707 60.03 7.40 -9.29
C LEU A 707 59.72 8.88 -9.06
N SER A 708 59.80 9.38 -7.82
CA SER A 708 59.68 10.81 -7.51
C SER A 708 60.26 11.18 -6.13
N LEU A 709 60.44 12.48 -5.85
CA LEU A 709 60.87 13.00 -4.54
C LEU A 709 59.85 12.71 -3.41
N GLN A 710 58.58 12.49 -3.76
CA GLN A 710 57.50 12.19 -2.81
C GLN A 710 57.26 10.68 -2.65
N GLN A 711 57.47 9.88 -3.70
CA GLN A 711 57.26 8.44 -3.70
C GLN A 711 58.59 7.70 -3.53
N LYS A 712 58.98 7.49 -2.28
CA LYS A 712 60.25 6.85 -1.88
C LYS A 712 60.14 5.33 -1.70
N GLN A 713 59.08 4.72 -2.21
CA GLN A 713 58.75 3.30 -2.08
C GLN A 713 58.67 2.64 -3.47
N ALA A 714 58.95 1.35 -3.54
CA ALA A 714 58.88 0.57 -4.78
C ALA A 714 57.45 0.53 -5.35
N ALA A 715 57.32 0.64 -6.67
CA ALA A 715 56.02 0.56 -7.34
C ALA A 715 55.45 -0.87 -7.28
N SER A 716 56.32 -1.87 -7.37
CA SER A 716 55.97 -3.29 -7.22
C SER A 716 55.29 -3.60 -5.89
N ALA A 717 55.73 -3.01 -4.77
CA ALA A 717 55.08 -3.20 -3.48
C ALA A 717 53.64 -2.67 -3.48
N ILE A 718 53.41 -1.47 -4.03
CA ILE A 718 52.06 -0.88 -4.12
C ILE A 718 51.16 -1.75 -4.98
N GLU A 719 51.66 -2.24 -6.12
CA GLU A 719 50.90 -3.09 -7.03
C GLU A 719 50.54 -4.44 -6.40
N VAL A 720 51.47 -5.06 -5.66
CA VAL A 720 51.20 -6.31 -4.91
C VAL A 720 50.11 -6.09 -3.86
N PHE A 721 50.16 -4.98 -3.11
CA PHE A 721 49.10 -4.66 -2.15
C PHE A 721 47.76 -4.32 -2.83
N ARG A 722 47.77 -3.67 -4.00
CA ARG A 722 46.57 -3.42 -4.81
C ARG A 722 45.91 -4.73 -5.26
N ILE A 723 46.71 -5.71 -5.71
CA ILE A 723 46.23 -7.05 -6.09
C ILE A 723 45.62 -7.78 -4.88
N ILE A 724 46.25 -7.68 -3.71
CA ILE A 724 45.74 -8.26 -2.46
C ILE A 724 44.41 -7.60 -2.08
N GLU A 725 44.33 -6.26 -2.07
CA GLU A 725 43.11 -5.51 -1.76
C GLU A 725 41.97 -5.87 -2.72
N GLU A 726 42.24 -5.89 -4.04
CA GLU A 726 41.24 -6.27 -5.06
C GLU A 726 40.74 -7.72 -4.86
N THR A 727 41.62 -8.64 -4.48
CA THR A 727 41.23 -10.04 -4.19
C THR A 727 40.37 -10.14 -2.94
N VAL A 728 40.72 -9.40 -1.88
CA VAL A 728 39.96 -9.34 -0.63
C VAL A 728 38.59 -8.71 -0.87
N ASP A 729 38.53 -7.62 -1.64
CA ASP A 729 37.27 -6.97 -2.01
C ASP A 729 36.38 -7.87 -2.86
N GLN A 730 36.96 -8.64 -3.80
CA GLN A 730 36.21 -9.64 -4.56
C GLN A 730 35.66 -10.75 -3.67
N PHE A 731 36.45 -11.23 -2.71
CA PHE A 731 36.04 -12.30 -1.79
C PHE A 731 34.86 -11.88 -0.90
N PHE A 732 34.92 -10.67 -0.32
CA PHE A 732 33.84 -10.16 0.54
C PHE A 732 32.67 -9.55 -0.23
N GLY A 733 32.90 -9.06 -1.45
CA GLY A 733 31.89 -8.42 -2.29
C GLY A 733 30.76 -9.34 -2.76
N TRP A 734 30.87 -10.66 -2.57
CA TRP A 734 29.83 -11.61 -2.95
C TRP A 734 28.65 -11.66 -1.97
N GLY A 735 28.79 -11.22 -0.71
CA GLY A 735 27.69 -11.29 0.26
C GLY A 735 27.18 -12.72 0.51
N LEU A 736 28.09 -13.70 0.47
CA LEU A 736 27.83 -15.12 0.66
C LEU A 736 28.24 -15.57 2.07
N PRO A 737 27.64 -16.65 2.61
CA PRO A 737 28.05 -17.20 3.89
C PRO A 737 29.46 -17.80 3.78
N MET A 738 30.42 -17.19 4.49
CA MET A 738 31.82 -17.62 4.52
C MET A 738 32.14 -18.28 5.87
N ASP A 739 32.70 -19.49 5.84
CA ASP A 739 33.30 -20.14 7.01
C ASP A 739 34.73 -19.68 7.33
N ILE A 740 35.16 -19.94 8.56
CA ILE A 740 36.53 -19.71 9.06
C ILE A 740 37.58 -20.37 8.15
N ILE A 741 37.26 -21.53 7.56
CA ILE A 741 38.17 -22.25 6.66
C ILE A 741 38.47 -21.42 5.40
N HIS A 742 37.47 -20.73 4.83
CA HIS A 742 37.67 -19.86 3.67
C HIS A 742 38.53 -18.64 4.03
N LEU A 743 38.31 -18.07 5.21
CA LEU A 743 39.13 -16.97 5.72
C LEU A 743 40.59 -17.40 5.92
N GLN A 744 40.82 -18.58 6.50
CA GLN A 744 42.16 -19.15 6.65
C GLN A 744 42.83 -19.39 5.30
N ALA A 745 42.08 -19.88 4.31
CA ALA A 745 42.59 -20.07 2.96
C ALA A 745 42.98 -18.72 2.31
N LEU A 746 42.15 -17.67 2.43
CA LEU A 746 42.47 -16.33 1.94
C LEU A 746 43.72 -15.75 2.62
N LEU A 747 43.80 -15.85 3.95
CA LEU A 747 44.97 -15.40 4.71
C LEU A 747 46.23 -16.17 4.30
N SER A 748 46.11 -17.46 4.01
CA SER A 748 47.20 -18.27 3.45
C SER A 748 47.64 -17.73 2.09
N VAL A 749 46.72 -17.38 1.18
CA VAL A 749 47.05 -16.77 -0.12
C VAL A 749 47.80 -15.45 0.05
N VAL A 750 47.32 -14.57 0.95
CA VAL A 750 48.00 -13.30 1.25
C VAL A 750 49.40 -13.55 1.82
N PHE A 751 49.54 -14.50 2.74
CA PHE A 751 50.83 -14.87 3.32
C PHE A 751 51.82 -15.36 2.25
N HIS A 752 51.43 -16.32 1.42
CA HIS A 752 52.31 -16.87 0.38
C HIS A 752 52.66 -15.82 -0.69
N CYS A 753 51.75 -14.90 -1.00
CA CYS A 753 52.03 -13.78 -1.91
C CYS A 753 53.14 -12.87 -1.35
N LEU A 754 53.02 -12.47 -0.08
CA LEU A 754 54.00 -11.59 0.58
C LEU A 754 55.33 -12.30 0.80
N ASP A 755 55.32 -13.58 1.17
CA ASP A 755 56.52 -14.39 1.34
C ASP A 755 57.27 -14.56 0.02
N ALA A 756 56.56 -14.81 -1.09
CA ALA A 756 57.15 -14.89 -2.42
C ALA A 756 57.76 -13.55 -2.85
N TYR A 757 57.08 -12.43 -2.58
CA TYR A 757 57.60 -11.09 -2.85
C TYR A 757 58.88 -10.82 -2.05
N LEU A 758 58.85 -11.02 -0.72
CA LEU A 758 60.01 -10.80 0.15
C LEU A 758 61.18 -11.72 -0.19
N SER A 759 60.90 -13.00 -0.50
CA SER A 759 61.92 -13.95 -0.94
C SER A 759 62.60 -13.50 -2.23
N LYS A 760 61.86 -12.95 -3.20
CA LYS A 760 62.46 -12.34 -4.41
C LYS A 760 63.33 -11.13 -4.07
N VAL A 761 62.88 -10.23 -3.19
CA VAL A 761 63.67 -9.07 -2.76
C VAL A 761 64.96 -9.50 -2.06
N ILE A 762 64.90 -10.52 -1.20
CA ILE A 762 66.07 -11.08 -0.50
C ILE A 762 67.02 -11.77 -1.48
N ASN A 763 66.52 -12.53 -2.44
CA ASN A 763 67.34 -13.19 -3.46
C ASN A 763 68.06 -12.21 -4.40
N GLN A 764 67.57 -10.96 -4.50
CA GLN A 764 68.23 -9.85 -5.21
C GLN A 764 69.27 -9.12 -4.34
N LEU A 765 69.53 -9.58 -3.11
CA LEU A 765 70.58 -9.06 -2.22
C LEU A 765 71.75 -10.04 -2.15
N VAL A 766 72.95 -9.49 -1.96
CA VAL A 766 74.19 -10.27 -1.81
C VAL A 766 74.45 -10.57 -0.33
N ASP A 767 75.09 -11.71 -0.04
CA ASP A 767 75.46 -12.11 1.32
C ASP A 767 76.33 -11.05 2.02
N ARG A 768 76.11 -10.89 3.33
CA ARG A 768 76.76 -9.88 4.18
C ARG A 768 78.29 -9.95 4.13
N HIS A 769 78.82 -11.16 3.98
CA HIS A 769 80.26 -11.42 3.92
C HIS A 769 80.94 -10.89 2.65
N ILE A 770 80.16 -10.62 1.60
CA ILE A 770 80.63 -10.07 0.33
C ILE A 770 80.47 -8.53 0.30
N LEU A 771 79.44 -8.02 0.97
CA LEU A 771 79.17 -6.58 1.10
C LEU A 771 80.20 -5.83 1.96
N TYR A 772 80.79 -6.49 2.96
CA TYR A 772 81.81 -5.91 3.83
C TYR A 772 83.11 -6.70 3.71
N PRO A 773 84.24 -6.09 3.32
CA PRO A 773 85.52 -6.78 3.34
C PRO A 773 85.88 -7.21 4.78
N PRO A 774 86.51 -8.38 4.97
CA PRO A 774 86.94 -8.81 6.30
C PRO A 774 87.89 -7.78 6.90
N THR A 775 87.77 -7.54 8.21
CA THR A 775 88.62 -6.58 8.93
C THR A 775 90.10 -6.91 8.70
N PRO A 776 90.94 -5.98 8.20
CA PRO A 776 92.34 -6.27 7.98
C PRO A 776 93.04 -6.61 9.31
N PRO A 777 93.91 -7.63 9.36
CA PRO A 777 94.60 -8.01 10.59
C PRO A 777 95.47 -6.84 11.06
N LEU A 778 95.32 -6.43 12.32
CA LEU A 778 96.08 -5.35 12.95
C LEU A 778 97.56 -5.76 13.12
N THR A 779 98.39 -5.54 12.10
CA THR A 779 99.84 -5.76 12.20
C THR A 779 100.51 -4.57 12.89
N ARG A 780 100.84 -4.71 14.18
CA ARG A 780 101.72 -3.79 14.91
C ARG A 780 103.16 -4.03 14.44
N TYR A 781 103.75 -3.06 13.75
CA TYR A 781 105.15 -3.10 13.31
C TYR A 781 106.11 -3.11 14.52
N LYS A 782 106.90 -4.17 14.67
CA LYS A 782 108.14 -4.15 15.45
C LYS A 782 109.21 -4.95 14.70
N GLU A 783 110.26 -4.24 14.33
CA GLU A 783 111.45 -4.71 13.65
C GLU A 783 112.32 -5.56 14.59
N ALA A 784 112.50 -6.84 14.27
CA ALA A 784 113.66 -7.63 14.68
C ALA A 784 113.79 -8.90 13.80
N MET A 785 114.97 -9.03 13.18
CA MET A 785 115.45 -10.16 12.39
C MET A 785 115.33 -11.50 13.11
N PHE A 786 114.86 -12.55 12.42
CA PHE A 786 115.65 -13.68 11.90
C PHE A 786 114.72 -14.72 11.23
N PRO A 787 115.25 -15.57 10.32
CA PRO A 787 114.55 -16.09 9.16
C PRO A 787 114.11 -17.55 9.36
N ILE A 788 113.19 -18.04 8.52
CA ILE A 788 113.24 -19.35 7.83
C ILE A 788 111.84 -19.74 7.32
N ALA A 789 111.82 -20.13 6.05
CA ALA A 789 110.82 -20.91 5.32
C ALA A 789 109.48 -20.24 4.95
N TYR A 790 109.51 -19.52 3.83
CA TYR A 790 108.41 -19.55 2.88
C TYR A 790 108.11 -21.01 2.48
N LYS A 791 106.95 -21.51 2.91
CA LYS A 791 106.20 -22.51 2.15
C LYS A 791 104.76 -22.02 2.08
N ASN A 792 104.41 -21.63 0.86
CA ASN A 792 103.08 -21.30 0.35
C ASN A 792 101.98 -22.07 1.08
N ALA A 793 101.33 -21.42 2.03
CA ALA A 793 99.93 -21.64 2.32
C ALA A 793 99.21 -20.43 1.71
N GLU A 794 98.94 -20.53 0.41
CA GLU A 794 97.89 -19.73 -0.20
C GLU A 794 96.62 -20.05 0.58
N ASP A 795 96.23 -19.13 1.45
CA ASP A 795 94.96 -19.20 2.16
C ASP A 795 93.86 -19.23 1.07
N PRO A 796 93.02 -20.28 0.98
CA PRO A 796 92.03 -20.44 -0.07
C PRO A 796 90.88 -19.42 0.03
N MET A 797 91.00 -18.42 0.90
CA MET A 797 89.99 -17.42 1.18
C MET A 797 90.29 -16.04 0.56
N TYR A 798 91.52 -15.77 0.10
CA TYR A 798 91.86 -14.45 -0.46
C TYR A 798 91.82 -14.37 -2.00
N ASN A 799 91.63 -15.50 -2.71
CA ASN A 799 91.48 -15.55 -4.16
C ASN A 799 90.31 -16.47 -4.57
N LYS A 800 89.12 -16.29 -3.98
CA LYS A 800 87.90 -16.69 -4.68
C LYS A 800 87.55 -15.53 -5.61
N GLN A 801 87.87 -15.65 -6.91
CA GLN A 801 87.20 -14.81 -7.92
C GLN A 801 85.71 -14.99 -7.66
N LEU A 802 85.04 -13.94 -7.18
CA LEU A 802 83.60 -13.92 -7.12
C LEU A 802 83.08 -14.13 -8.54
N ASP A 803 82.00 -14.89 -8.71
CA ASP A 803 81.35 -15.05 -10.01
C ASP A 803 81.02 -13.67 -10.58
N ASP A 804 81.22 -13.48 -11.90
CA ASP A 804 80.85 -12.24 -12.61
C ASP A 804 79.38 -11.84 -12.37
N ALA A 805 78.52 -12.82 -12.06
CA ALA A 805 77.12 -12.60 -11.68
C ALA A 805 76.98 -11.87 -10.34
N ILE A 806 77.84 -12.17 -9.36
CA ILE A 806 77.83 -11.52 -8.04
C ILE A 806 78.40 -10.10 -8.15
N TYR A 807 79.42 -9.89 -9.00
CA TYR A 807 79.93 -8.54 -9.28
C TYR A 807 78.87 -7.64 -9.92
N ARG A 808 78.10 -8.16 -10.90
CA ARG A 808 76.98 -7.40 -11.49
C ARG A 808 75.87 -7.09 -10.48
N GLN A 809 75.56 -8.01 -9.57
CA GLN A 809 74.62 -7.76 -8.49
C GLN A 809 75.16 -6.70 -7.51
N LEU A 810 76.46 -6.69 -7.23
CA LEU A 810 77.09 -5.69 -6.35
C LEU A 810 77.11 -4.30 -7.00
N ASP A 811 77.36 -4.22 -8.31
CA ASP A 811 77.34 -2.97 -9.09
C ASP A 811 75.92 -2.38 -9.19
N ASP A 812 74.88 -3.22 -9.21
CA ASP A 812 73.47 -2.79 -9.22
C ASP A 812 72.98 -2.32 -7.84
N LEU A 813 73.63 -2.73 -6.74
CA LEU A 813 73.27 -2.35 -5.36
C LEU A 813 73.79 -0.96 -4.97
N THR A 814 73.24 0.08 -5.60
CA THR A 814 73.54 1.47 -5.24
C THR A 814 72.86 1.91 -3.93
N VAL A 815 73.45 2.91 -3.24
CA VAL A 815 72.90 3.47 -1.99
C VAL A 815 71.42 3.91 -2.15
N PRO A 816 71.01 4.61 -3.23
CA PRO A 816 69.60 4.96 -3.45
C PRO A 816 68.67 3.74 -3.53
N LYS A 817 69.07 2.69 -4.27
CA LYS A 817 68.29 1.45 -4.42
C LYS A 817 68.13 0.71 -3.09
N LEU A 818 69.19 0.65 -2.28
CA LEU A 818 69.14 0.08 -0.92
C LEU A 818 68.22 0.88 0.02
N CYS A 819 68.25 2.21 -0.05
CA CYS A 819 67.35 3.06 0.72
C CYS A 819 65.88 2.88 0.31
N ILE A 820 65.59 2.71 -0.99
CA ILE A 820 64.24 2.45 -1.48
C ILE A 820 63.75 1.07 -1.02
N ARG A 821 64.60 0.04 -1.06
CA ARG A 821 64.28 -1.29 -0.52
C ARG A 821 63.95 -1.24 0.98
N LEU A 822 64.73 -0.49 1.76
CA LEU A 822 64.51 -0.31 3.20
C LEU A 822 63.22 0.47 3.51
N ASN A 823 62.95 1.55 2.77
CA ASN A 823 61.69 2.28 2.88
C ASN A 823 60.50 1.39 2.50
N THR A 824 60.65 0.58 1.45
CA THR A 824 59.62 -0.35 1.00
C THR A 824 59.30 -1.37 2.09
N TYR A 825 60.29 -1.92 2.81
CA TYR A 825 60.07 -2.81 3.95
C TYR A 825 59.29 -2.14 5.10
N GLN A 826 59.59 -0.88 5.40
CA GLN A 826 58.87 -0.13 6.43
C GLN A 826 57.42 0.13 6.00
N VAL A 827 57.19 0.47 4.74
CA VAL A 827 55.85 0.71 4.18
C VAL A 827 55.05 -0.58 4.07
N THR A 828 55.64 -1.70 3.64
CA THR A 828 54.95 -3.01 3.55
C THR A 828 54.42 -3.42 4.91
N THR A 829 55.13 -3.10 5.99
CA THR A 829 54.65 -3.34 7.37
C THR A 829 53.39 -2.52 7.68
N THR A 830 53.35 -1.25 7.27
CA THR A 830 52.16 -0.40 7.47
C THR A 830 50.98 -0.80 6.59
N LEU A 831 51.23 -1.18 5.33
CA LEU A 831 50.21 -1.65 4.40
C LEU A 831 49.61 -2.99 4.83
N LEU A 832 50.43 -3.87 5.42
CA LEU A 832 49.97 -5.14 5.99
C LEU A 832 49.01 -4.94 7.17
N LEU A 833 49.31 -3.99 8.06
CA LEU A 833 48.40 -3.63 9.15
C LEU A 833 47.07 -3.06 8.62
N HIS A 834 47.13 -2.25 7.56
CA HIS A 834 45.93 -1.74 6.90
C HIS A 834 45.08 -2.87 6.30
N ALA A 835 45.68 -3.77 5.52
CA ALA A 835 45.00 -4.91 4.90
C ALA A 835 44.35 -5.83 5.95
N LEU A 836 45.06 -6.11 7.06
CA LEU A 836 44.49 -6.88 8.17
C LEU A 836 43.29 -6.18 8.83
N SER A 837 43.37 -4.85 8.99
CA SER A 837 42.24 -4.07 9.52
C SER A 837 41.01 -4.11 8.60
N LEU A 838 41.23 -4.10 7.28
CA LEU A 838 40.17 -4.18 6.27
C LEU A 838 39.48 -5.55 6.32
N ILE A 839 40.26 -6.63 6.33
CA ILE A 839 39.75 -8.01 6.46
C ILE A 839 38.95 -8.16 7.76
N SER A 840 39.47 -7.64 8.88
CA SER A 840 38.76 -7.70 10.17
C SER A 840 37.44 -6.95 10.15
N LYS A 841 37.38 -5.78 9.51
CA LYS A 841 36.16 -4.98 9.41
C LYS A 841 35.10 -5.66 8.55
N ASN A 842 35.51 -6.20 7.40
CA ASN A 842 34.61 -6.88 6.47
C ASN A 842 34.10 -8.22 7.03
N TRP A 843 34.88 -8.93 7.83
CA TRP A 843 34.43 -10.16 8.50
C TRP A 843 33.43 -9.91 9.64
N SER A 844 33.46 -8.72 10.25
CA SER A 844 32.54 -8.33 11.33
C SER A 844 31.21 -7.74 10.86
N SER A 845 31.09 -7.43 9.56
CA SER A 845 29.89 -6.89 8.92
C SER A 845 29.07 -8.01 8.30
#